data_AF-A0A2W4LU02-F1
#
_entry.id   AF-A0A2W4LU02-F1
#
_cell.length_a   1.000
_cell.length_b   1.000
_cell.length_c   1.000
_cell.angle_alpha   90.00
_cell.angle_beta   90.00
_cell.angle_gamma   90.00
#
_symmetry.space_group_name_H-M   'P 1'
#
loop_
_entity.id
_entity.type
_entity.pdbx_description
1 polymer ?
#
loop_
_entity_poly.entity_id
_entity_poly.type
_entity_poly.pdbx_seq_one_letter_code
_entity_poly.pdbx_strand_id
1 'polypeptide(L)'
;MRVLVEAVLGLARYNGNPPTDTTGMTPRELYTADFAVTGRGAYERFRALRISDADLIARARAESREQGTHTTYSDAMLQAGVRAALDRVYQVAWALRGPVAHRREHRRRLGWIGVSGEDDPPARPVNVPSAEFPQYEIDVPVGGSRVKTRFMIASPSNDPHSATFNPRALPPDFTPIVPDGDRVLLFIHGHSSRLEEALSLVPHLHALGRSRGRRYSIIAVDLPSCGYSEFLDHEAIAPKRPTRYDHPILEFIEEFLIAFVEQLDARTPIRNRIDAVIGGSLGGNMSLRLGRWAGTRLPWLRTVVSWSPASVWDSLLASSFDPFKKKACDDTWAGAIEKESSQTRAGFFKAVFDKDTIPLLLGAQPELWFRDGWRPCKENSIRRARYERFEIYHPQHRRWHWRVAHEQLVFSHRDPYTERGVPSYQAIGARTLLAAGSEDNFIGTNIYDATRGLAVLLRNAPGEGLFLRDTGHSIHAERPGLFAEHIAAFLPPPRPDGLQGEQWTRWESIGGSLTSEPVFQEQEDGRLCIFGRGQDGRPCFTVESAPGTRFEGWRALTDNLGTDERVEEPMAVGANEDGRLQLFATLGDRVVHVSQTAPNARWGAWEKGNAFSQLIGGAAPGVAVVERVGSGPSRLLLAISRRQNGRIHIRGQNRLGSWWMNGKELPDAGTPSMATPPHRPTPN
;
A
#
# COMPACT_ATOMS: atom_id res chain seq x y z
N MET A 1 36.93 16.58 6.76
CA MET A 1 38.02 17.46 7.22
C MET A 1 38.18 18.69 6.33
N ARG A 2 38.50 18.56 5.04
CA ARG A 2 38.66 19.72 4.12
C ARG A 2 37.48 20.70 4.14
N VAL A 3 36.25 20.19 4.02
CA VAL A 3 35.00 20.99 4.12
C VAL A 3 34.93 21.81 5.42
N LEU A 4 35.30 21.21 6.56
CA LEU A 4 35.31 21.91 7.85
C LEU A 4 36.39 23.00 7.88
N VAL A 5 37.58 22.72 7.36
CA VAL A 5 38.66 23.70 7.29
C VAL A 5 38.26 24.90 6.42
N GLU A 6 37.61 24.65 5.28
CA GLU A 6 37.09 25.71 4.42
C GLU A 6 36.03 26.57 5.13
N ALA A 7 35.07 25.93 5.83
CA ALA A 7 34.08 26.64 6.63
C ALA A 7 34.74 27.48 7.74
N VAL A 8 35.73 26.93 8.44
CA VAL A 8 36.48 27.61 9.51
C VAL A 8 37.21 28.83 8.97
N LEU A 9 37.95 28.71 7.87
CA LEU A 9 38.68 29.82 7.26
C LEU A 9 37.72 30.90 6.77
N GLY A 10 36.59 30.52 6.16
CA GLY A 10 35.53 31.44 5.76
C GLY A 10 34.97 32.23 6.94
N LEU A 11 34.57 31.55 8.01
CA LEU A 11 33.99 32.18 9.22
C LEU A 11 35.03 33.01 9.98
N ALA A 12 36.29 32.60 9.99
CA ALA A 12 37.38 33.33 10.64
C ALA A 12 37.60 34.72 10.05
N ARG A 13 37.35 34.92 8.73
CA ARG A 13 37.41 36.25 8.08
C ARG A 13 36.44 37.25 8.71
N TYR A 14 35.35 36.76 9.28
CA TYR A 14 34.29 37.55 9.91
C TYR A 14 34.27 37.40 11.44
N ASN A 15 35.37 36.93 12.03
CA ASN A 15 35.48 36.68 13.47
C ASN A 15 34.32 35.82 14.02
N GLY A 16 33.90 34.81 13.25
CA GLY A 16 32.81 33.90 13.59
C GLY A 16 31.39 34.43 13.30
N ASN A 17 31.23 35.69 12.88
CA ASN A 17 29.94 36.33 12.66
C ASN A 17 29.79 36.77 11.20
N PRO A 18 29.51 35.82 10.28
CA PRO A 18 29.34 36.16 8.86
C PRO A 18 28.15 37.12 8.67
N PRO A 19 28.22 38.03 7.69
CA PRO A 19 27.17 39.00 7.43
C PRO A 19 25.85 38.29 7.09
N THR A 20 24.75 38.77 7.69
CA THR A 20 23.40 38.28 7.39
C THR A 20 23.01 38.67 5.96
N ASP A 21 22.57 37.71 5.16
CA ASP A 21 22.06 37.97 3.82
C ASP A 21 20.70 38.70 3.90
N THR A 22 20.57 39.83 3.21
CA THR A 22 19.32 40.60 3.11
C THR A 22 18.20 39.86 2.36
N THR A 23 18.53 38.79 1.63
CA THR A 23 17.57 37.91 0.94
C THR A 23 17.04 36.78 1.83
N GLY A 24 17.54 36.65 3.06
CA GLY A 24 17.14 35.60 4.00
C GLY A 24 17.81 34.24 3.77
N MET A 25 18.82 34.15 2.89
CA MET A 25 19.64 32.95 2.74
C MET A 25 20.68 32.83 3.86
N THR A 26 21.06 31.60 4.19
CA THR A 26 22.16 31.35 5.13
C THR A 26 23.47 31.80 4.50
N PRO A 27 24.39 32.47 5.23
CA PRO A 27 25.72 32.79 4.72
C PRO A 27 26.46 31.58 4.17
N ARG A 28 27.21 31.76 3.07
CA ARG A 28 27.95 30.67 2.38
C ARG A 28 28.82 29.87 3.32
N GLU A 29 29.49 30.54 4.25
CA GLU A 29 30.43 29.92 5.18
C GLU A 29 29.72 28.96 6.15
N LEU A 30 28.47 29.26 6.54
CA LEU A 30 27.64 28.36 7.33
C LEU A 30 27.10 27.20 6.49
N TYR A 31 26.77 27.43 5.21
CA TYR A 31 26.40 26.34 4.29
C TYR A 31 27.52 25.31 4.12
N THR A 32 28.77 25.76 3.99
CA THR A 32 29.91 24.84 3.87
C THR A 32 30.04 23.97 5.12
N ALA A 33 29.74 24.50 6.31
CA ALA A 33 29.75 23.72 7.55
C ALA A 33 28.68 22.61 7.53
N ASP A 34 27.48 22.90 7.03
CA ASP A 34 26.36 21.96 6.99
C ASP A 34 26.70 20.65 6.26
N PHE A 35 27.48 20.72 5.18
CA PHE A 35 27.92 19.57 4.39
C PHE A 35 28.67 18.51 5.21
N ALA A 36 29.19 18.84 6.39
CA ALA A 36 29.84 17.87 7.26
C ALA A 36 28.85 16.84 7.85
N VAL A 37 27.55 17.16 7.91
CA VAL A 37 26.55 16.33 8.61
C VAL A 37 25.23 16.12 7.87
N THR A 38 25.02 16.76 6.71
CA THR A 38 23.79 16.58 5.93
C THR A 38 23.83 15.35 5.03
N GLY A 39 24.95 15.08 4.37
CA GLY A 39 25.17 13.86 3.58
C GLY A 39 25.32 12.61 4.44
N ARG A 40 24.87 11.45 3.93
CA ARG A 40 24.96 10.16 4.62
C ARG A 40 26.42 9.80 4.93
N GLY A 41 27.28 9.78 3.92
CA GLY A 41 28.69 9.44 4.08
C GLY A 41 29.46 10.51 4.86
N ALA A 42 29.10 11.77 4.70
CA ALA A 42 29.69 12.89 5.42
C ALA A 42 29.43 12.78 6.92
N TYR A 43 28.19 12.49 7.32
CA TYR A 43 27.83 12.29 8.72
C TYR A 43 28.60 11.13 9.36
N GLU A 44 28.73 9.99 8.66
CA GLU A 44 29.48 8.82 9.15
C GLU A 44 30.97 9.14 9.32
N ARG A 45 31.59 9.82 8.33
CA ARG A 45 32.98 10.28 8.43
C ARG A 45 33.16 11.29 9.55
N PHE A 46 32.22 12.23 9.73
CA PHE A 46 32.28 13.22 10.81
C PHE A 46 32.23 12.54 12.18
N ARG A 47 31.31 11.58 12.37
CA ARG A 47 31.22 10.77 13.59
C ARG A 47 32.52 10.00 13.89
N ALA A 48 33.21 9.50 12.86
CA ALA A 48 34.45 8.76 13.01
C ALA A 48 35.67 9.63 13.34
N LEU A 49 35.70 10.89 12.87
CA LEU A 49 36.89 11.75 12.94
C LEU A 49 37.28 12.24 14.35
N ARG A 50 36.40 12.15 15.37
CA ARG A 50 36.64 12.61 16.76
C ARG A 50 37.44 13.92 16.83
N ILE A 51 36.96 14.95 16.13
CA ILE A 51 37.68 16.20 15.91
C ILE A 51 37.74 17.05 17.17
N SER A 52 38.93 17.53 17.56
CA SER A 52 39.10 18.58 18.56
C SER A 52 39.22 19.97 17.92
N ASP A 53 38.86 21.01 18.67
CA ASP A 53 39.03 22.40 18.26
C ASP A 53 40.50 22.70 17.90
N ALA A 54 41.45 22.13 18.67
CA ALA A 54 42.89 22.31 18.43
C ALA A 54 43.34 21.70 17.09
N ASP A 55 42.83 20.53 16.72
CA ASP A 55 43.16 19.89 15.44
C ASP A 55 42.66 20.72 14.25
N LEU A 56 41.47 21.29 14.36
CA LEU A 56 40.93 22.16 13.30
C LEU A 56 41.72 23.45 13.17
N ILE A 57 42.12 24.08 14.29
CA ILE A 57 42.95 25.29 14.26
C ILE A 57 44.29 24.99 13.58
N ALA A 58 44.95 23.89 13.96
CA ALA A 58 46.23 23.50 13.38
C ALA A 58 46.12 23.28 11.86
N ARG A 59 45.07 22.57 11.42
CA ARG A 59 44.83 22.31 9.99
C ARG A 59 44.45 23.56 9.21
N ALA A 60 43.59 24.42 9.76
CA ALA A 60 43.23 25.68 9.14
C ALA A 60 44.44 26.60 8.98
N ARG A 61 45.32 26.64 9.98
CA ARG A 61 46.58 27.39 9.91
C ARG A 61 47.51 26.87 8.82
N ALA A 62 47.64 25.54 8.68
CA ALA A 62 48.45 24.94 7.63
C ALA A 62 47.90 25.27 6.23
N GLU A 63 46.60 25.03 6.01
CA GLU A 63 45.93 25.31 4.73
C GLU A 63 46.01 26.79 4.34
N SER A 64 45.84 27.71 5.30
CA SER A 64 45.96 29.15 5.03
C SER A 64 47.36 29.57 4.57
N ARG A 65 48.41 28.87 4.99
CA ARG A 65 49.78 29.13 4.53
C ARG A 65 50.00 28.61 3.11
N GLU A 66 49.45 27.43 2.81
CA GLU A 66 49.55 26.79 1.49
C GLU A 66 48.78 27.55 0.41
N GLN A 67 47.61 28.13 0.73
CA GLN A 67 46.80 28.89 -0.23
C GLN A 67 47.40 30.25 -0.61
N GLY A 68 48.54 30.66 -0.03
CA GLY A 68 49.22 31.92 -0.36
C GLY A 68 48.37 33.18 -0.09
N THR A 69 47.32 33.07 0.71
CA THR A 69 46.39 34.17 0.97
C THR A 69 47.09 35.25 1.78
N HIS A 70 47.08 36.52 1.32
CA HIS A 70 47.60 37.67 2.08
C HIS A 70 46.83 37.94 3.40
N THR A 71 45.74 37.22 3.65
CA THR A 71 44.96 37.32 4.89
C THR A 71 45.69 36.62 6.03
N THR A 72 46.17 37.39 7.00
CA THR A 72 46.75 36.85 8.23
C THR A 72 45.62 36.57 9.23
N TYR A 73 45.37 35.29 9.55
CA TYR A 73 44.41 34.92 10.58
C TYR A 73 45.08 34.89 11.95
N SER A 74 44.56 35.66 12.90
CA SER A 74 44.97 35.55 14.30
C SER A 74 44.41 34.28 14.95
N ASP A 75 45.00 33.86 16.06
CA ASP A 75 44.52 32.70 16.83
C ASP A 75 43.09 32.91 17.33
N ALA A 76 42.73 34.13 17.70
CA ALA A 76 41.37 34.49 18.08
C ALA A 76 40.38 34.33 16.92
N MET A 77 40.75 34.74 15.69
CA MET A 77 39.91 34.58 14.52
C MET A 77 39.69 33.11 14.16
N LEU A 78 40.75 32.28 14.20
CA LEU A 78 40.64 30.85 13.95
C LEU A 78 39.79 30.16 15.01
N GLN A 79 39.95 30.51 16.29
CA GLN A 79 39.10 30.01 17.38
C GLN A 79 37.63 30.38 17.18
N ALA A 80 37.34 31.63 16.80
CA ALA A 80 35.99 32.08 16.51
C ALA A 80 35.37 31.34 15.31
N GLY A 81 36.16 31.13 14.25
CA GLY A 81 35.75 30.36 13.08
C GLY A 81 35.45 28.89 13.40
N VAL A 82 36.31 28.23 14.19
CA VAL A 82 36.08 26.86 14.67
C VAL A 82 34.81 26.77 15.51
N ARG A 83 34.62 27.70 16.45
CA ARG A 83 33.42 27.72 17.29
C ARG A 83 32.16 27.83 16.43
N ALA A 84 32.10 28.81 15.54
CA ALA A 84 30.95 29.04 14.68
C ALA A 84 30.67 27.85 13.74
N ALA A 85 31.71 27.27 13.13
CA ALA A 85 31.57 26.12 12.24
C ALA A 85 31.01 24.91 12.99
N LEU A 86 31.62 24.54 14.11
CA LEU A 86 31.19 23.37 14.88
C LEU A 86 29.82 23.59 15.53
N ASP A 87 29.53 24.78 16.05
CA ASP A 87 28.20 25.10 16.60
C ASP A 87 27.12 24.86 15.53
N ARG A 88 27.34 25.35 14.31
CA ARG A 88 26.44 25.12 13.18
C ARG A 88 26.28 23.64 12.86
N VAL A 89 27.39 22.90 12.75
CA VAL A 89 27.40 21.46 12.47
C VAL A 89 26.57 20.68 13.50
N TYR A 90 26.81 20.89 14.79
CA TYR A 90 26.08 20.17 15.83
C TYR A 90 24.60 20.58 15.88
N GLN A 91 24.27 21.86 15.71
CA GLN A 91 22.87 22.29 15.65
C GLN A 91 22.13 21.65 14.47
N VAL A 92 22.75 21.57 13.28
CA VAL A 92 22.17 20.88 12.12
C VAL A 92 22.00 19.39 12.38
N ALA A 93 23.01 18.71 12.90
CA ALA A 93 22.92 17.29 13.22
C ALA A 93 21.75 16.98 14.17
N TRP A 94 21.60 17.78 15.24
CA TRP A 94 20.51 17.64 16.19
C TRP A 94 19.15 18.03 15.61
N ALA A 95 19.07 19.05 14.76
CA ALA A 95 17.83 19.43 14.10
C ALA A 95 17.32 18.38 13.09
N LEU A 96 18.22 17.57 12.52
CA LEU A 96 17.85 16.51 11.58
C LEU A 96 17.62 15.15 12.25
N ARG A 97 18.35 14.85 13.34
CA ARG A 97 18.41 13.49 13.93
C ARG A 97 18.04 13.41 15.41
N GLY A 98 17.91 14.54 16.11
CA GLY A 98 17.52 14.57 17.51
C GLY A 98 16.06 14.14 17.75
N PRO A 99 15.64 14.09 19.03
CA PRO A 99 14.25 13.80 19.40
C PRO A 99 13.27 14.75 18.71
N VAL A 100 12.04 14.30 18.47
CA VAL A 100 10.99 15.04 17.75
C VAL A 100 10.79 16.45 18.34
N ALA A 101 10.72 16.56 19.67
CA ALA A 101 10.56 17.84 20.36
C ALA A 101 11.69 18.82 20.02
N HIS A 102 12.93 18.35 20.03
CA HIS A 102 14.09 19.16 19.67
C HIS A 102 14.04 19.61 18.20
N ARG A 103 13.73 18.68 17.28
CA ARG A 103 13.64 19.02 15.85
C ARG A 103 12.59 20.11 15.59
N ARG A 104 11.40 19.99 16.22
CA ARG A 104 10.31 20.97 16.11
C ARG A 104 10.71 22.36 16.62
N GLU A 105 11.45 22.42 17.73
CA GLU A 105 11.85 23.70 18.32
C GLU A 105 12.99 24.37 17.54
N HIS A 106 14.00 23.60 17.13
CA HIS A 106 15.27 24.17 16.67
C HIS A 106 15.41 24.23 15.14
N ARG A 107 14.77 23.34 14.37
CA ARG A 107 14.97 23.30 12.91
C ARG A 107 14.64 24.63 12.22
N ARG A 108 13.56 25.31 12.63
CA ARG A 108 13.13 26.59 12.02
C ARG A 108 14.15 27.72 12.20
N ARG A 109 14.88 27.73 13.33
CA ARG A 109 15.89 28.76 13.65
C ARG A 109 17.14 28.67 12.77
N LEU A 110 17.36 27.55 12.10
CA LEU A 110 18.54 27.31 11.26
C LEU A 110 18.44 27.89 9.84
N GLY A 111 17.27 28.34 9.41
CA GLY A 111 17.06 28.80 8.03
C GLY A 111 17.29 27.67 7.02
N TRP A 112 17.81 28.03 5.84
CA TRP A 112 18.23 27.05 4.84
C TRP A 112 19.49 26.30 5.30
N ILE A 113 19.55 25.01 5.02
CA ILE A 113 20.66 24.13 5.37
C ILE A 113 21.31 23.60 4.08
N GLY A 114 22.64 23.60 4.04
CA GLY A 114 23.41 23.17 2.88
C GLY A 114 23.36 21.66 2.69
N VAL A 115 22.95 21.21 1.50
CA VAL A 115 22.92 19.78 1.13
C VAL A 115 23.46 19.59 -0.28
N SER A 116 24.33 18.60 -0.48
CA SER A 116 24.74 18.15 -1.82
C SER A 116 24.14 16.79 -2.10
N GLY A 117 22.89 16.77 -2.59
CA GLY A 117 22.16 15.53 -2.87
C GLY A 117 22.83 14.65 -3.93
N GLU A 118 23.54 15.28 -4.86
CA GLU A 118 24.16 14.64 -6.03
C GLU A 118 25.51 13.99 -5.71
N ASP A 119 26.25 14.53 -4.73
CA ASP A 119 27.53 13.96 -4.28
C ASP A 119 27.35 12.98 -3.12
N ASP A 120 26.48 13.33 -2.16
CA ASP A 120 26.25 12.56 -0.94
C ASP A 120 24.80 12.78 -0.46
N PRO A 121 23.84 11.98 -0.96
CA PRO A 121 22.43 12.19 -0.68
C PRO A 121 22.15 12.19 0.83
N PRO A 122 21.25 13.08 1.30
CA PRO A 122 20.96 13.16 2.72
C PRO A 122 20.24 11.89 3.20
N ALA A 123 20.44 11.55 4.47
CA ALA A 123 19.74 10.43 5.11
C ALA A 123 18.42 10.86 5.81
N ARG A 124 18.11 12.17 5.81
CA ARG A 124 16.91 12.76 6.40
C ARG A 124 16.49 14.00 5.60
N PRO A 125 15.19 14.37 5.59
CA PRO A 125 14.72 15.62 5.02
C PRO A 125 15.46 16.81 5.60
N VAL A 126 16.08 17.60 4.73
CA VAL A 126 16.91 18.73 5.14
C VAL A 126 16.10 20.02 5.07
N ASN A 127 15.64 20.40 3.88
CA ASN A 127 14.91 21.64 3.58
C ASN A 127 13.46 21.39 3.15
N VAL A 128 13.03 20.13 3.10
CA VAL A 128 11.63 19.74 2.90
C VAL A 128 11.00 19.22 4.20
N PRO A 129 9.66 19.22 4.33
CA PRO A 129 9.02 18.78 5.57
C PRO A 129 9.39 17.33 5.93
N SER A 130 9.65 17.10 7.21
CA SER A 130 10.05 15.82 7.80
C SER A 130 8.92 15.25 8.65
N ALA A 131 8.86 13.92 8.78
CA ALA A 131 7.89 13.29 9.69
C ALA A 131 8.04 13.79 11.13
N GLU A 132 6.89 14.11 11.74
CA GLU A 132 6.77 14.53 13.14
C GLU A 132 6.80 13.36 14.14
N PHE A 133 7.39 12.24 13.73
CA PHE A 133 7.55 11.04 14.51
C PHE A 133 9.03 10.63 14.54
N PRO A 134 9.45 9.80 15.51
CA PRO A 134 10.81 9.27 15.56
C PRO A 134 11.18 8.57 14.25
N GLN A 135 12.38 8.87 13.76
CA GLN A 135 12.92 8.33 12.51
C GLN A 135 14.22 7.60 12.78
N TYR A 136 14.32 6.39 12.27
CA TYR A 136 15.40 5.47 12.53
C TYR A 136 16.08 5.06 11.23
N GLU A 137 17.26 4.46 11.35
CA GLU A 137 17.93 3.79 10.25
C GLU A 137 18.18 2.33 10.59
N ILE A 138 18.10 1.49 9.58
CA ILE A 138 18.39 0.07 9.68
C ILE A 138 19.09 -0.43 8.42
N ASP A 139 20.01 -1.37 8.61
CA ASP A 139 20.67 -2.09 7.55
C ASP A 139 19.87 -3.34 7.22
N VAL A 140 19.46 -3.49 5.95
CA VAL A 140 18.64 -4.61 5.49
C VAL A 140 19.46 -5.46 4.52
N PRO A 141 19.81 -6.72 4.86
CA PRO A 141 20.48 -7.63 3.94
C PRO A 141 19.47 -8.18 2.92
N VAL A 142 19.77 -8.07 1.63
CA VAL A 142 18.89 -8.55 0.54
C VAL A 142 19.72 -8.91 -0.70
N GLY A 143 19.55 -10.12 -1.23
CA GLY A 143 20.17 -10.56 -2.48
C GLY A 143 21.70 -10.44 -2.51
N GLY A 144 22.38 -10.70 -1.38
CA GLY A 144 23.83 -10.53 -1.25
C GLY A 144 24.30 -9.07 -1.12
N SER A 145 23.38 -8.11 -1.18
CA SER A 145 23.62 -6.68 -0.94
C SER A 145 23.13 -6.26 0.45
N ARG A 146 23.55 -5.07 0.90
CA ARG A 146 23.05 -4.41 2.12
C ARG A 146 22.44 -3.08 1.71
N VAL A 147 21.22 -2.81 2.16
CA VAL A 147 20.53 -1.54 1.91
C VAL A 147 20.35 -0.82 3.24
N LYS A 148 21.01 0.34 3.41
CA LYS A 148 20.71 1.23 4.55
C LYS A 148 19.43 1.99 4.24
N THR A 149 18.41 1.84 5.07
CA THR A 149 17.13 2.54 4.86
C THR A 149 16.69 3.31 6.08
N ARG A 150 15.84 4.31 5.84
CA ARG A 150 15.14 5.09 6.85
C ARG A 150 13.73 4.57 7.03
N PHE A 151 13.26 4.54 8.27
CA PHE A 151 11.86 4.28 8.59
C PHE A 151 11.39 5.17 9.75
N MET A 152 10.08 5.31 9.91
CA MET A 152 9.46 5.95 11.08
C MET A 152 8.54 4.99 11.81
N ILE A 153 8.35 5.24 13.11
CA ILE A 153 7.30 4.61 13.91
C ILE A 153 6.38 5.72 14.40
N ALA A 154 5.17 5.77 13.87
CA ALA A 154 4.13 6.71 14.26
C ALA A 154 3.15 6.06 15.23
N SER A 155 3.49 6.09 16.51
CA SER A 155 2.64 5.61 17.62
C SER A 155 1.72 6.73 18.14
N PRO A 156 0.56 6.41 18.73
CA PRO A 156 -0.33 7.41 19.34
C PRO A 156 0.26 8.07 20.59
N SER A 157 1.23 7.42 21.24
CA SER A 157 2.00 7.96 22.35
C SER A 157 3.03 8.99 21.88
N ASN A 158 3.47 9.85 22.80
CA ASN A 158 4.58 10.77 22.54
C ASN A 158 5.87 10.02 22.18
N ASP A 159 6.80 10.74 21.52
CA ASP A 159 8.17 10.28 21.27
C ASP A 159 8.76 9.73 22.59
N PRO A 160 9.13 8.44 22.66
CA PRO A 160 9.66 7.86 23.88
C PRO A 160 11.09 8.33 24.20
N HIS A 161 11.74 9.01 23.25
CA HIS A 161 13.13 9.42 23.38
C HIS A 161 13.25 10.83 23.99
N SER A 162 14.17 10.95 24.94
CA SER A 162 14.62 12.24 25.46
C SER A 162 16.15 12.30 25.39
N ALA A 163 16.68 13.43 24.92
CA ALA A 163 18.10 13.68 24.88
C ALA A 163 18.34 15.20 24.95
N THR A 164 19.32 15.60 25.76
CA THR A 164 19.68 17.02 25.92
C THR A 164 20.66 17.42 24.84
N PHE A 165 20.39 18.52 24.16
CA PHE A 165 21.29 19.08 23.15
C PHE A 165 22.69 19.29 23.72
N ASN A 166 23.70 18.81 23.01
CA ASN A 166 25.10 19.02 23.34
C ASN A 166 25.79 19.75 22.18
N PRO A 167 26.35 20.95 22.40
CA PRO A 167 26.96 21.77 21.34
C PRO A 167 28.26 21.16 20.78
N ARG A 168 28.76 20.06 21.35
CA ARG A 168 29.98 19.37 20.92
C ARG A 168 29.83 17.85 20.85
N ALA A 169 28.59 17.34 20.81
CA ALA A 169 28.34 15.92 20.56
C ALA A 169 27.18 15.72 19.59
N LEU A 170 27.28 14.69 18.75
CA LEU A 170 26.21 14.27 17.87
C LEU A 170 25.03 13.69 18.68
N PRO A 171 23.79 13.76 18.17
CA PRO A 171 22.68 13.05 18.79
C PRO A 171 22.97 11.54 18.82
N PRO A 172 22.57 10.83 19.88
CA PRO A 172 22.76 9.39 19.97
C PRO A 172 21.91 8.66 18.92
N ASP A 173 22.28 7.42 18.60
CA ASP A 173 21.39 6.54 17.84
C ASP A 173 20.27 6.05 18.77
N PHE A 174 19.03 6.26 18.36
CA PHE A 174 17.87 5.83 19.13
C PHE A 174 17.45 4.42 18.74
N THR A 175 17.16 3.58 19.74
CA THR A 175 16.57 2.26 19.53
C THR A 175 15.10 2.40 19.11
N PRO A 176 14.64 1.73 18.05
CA PRO A 176 13.22 1.76 17.68
C PRO A 176 12.36 1.10 18.75
N ILE A 177 11.23 1.73 19.10
CA ILE A 177 10.29 1.24 20.11
C ILE A 177 8.89 1.27 19.53
N VAL A 178 8.19 0.13 19.57
CA VAL A 178 6.74 0.05 19.35
C VAL A 178 6.06 -0.24 20.69
N PRO A 179 5.31 0.72 21.28
CA PRO A 179 4.74 0.59 22.62
C PRO A 179 3.96 -0.70 22.82
N ASP A 180 4.12 -1.38 23.96
CA ASP A 180 3.45 -2.65 24.23
C ASP A 180 1.95 -2.57 24.01
N GLY A 181 1.36 -3.60 23.38
CA GLY A 181 -0.07 -3.66 23.07
C GLY A 181 -0.51 -2.89 21.81
N ASP A 182 0.32 -2.01 21.24
CA ASP A 182 -0.01 -1.41 19.94
C ASP A 182 -0.08 -2.48 18.84
N ARG A 183 -1.04 -2.36 17.92
CA ARG A 183 -1.08 -3.14 16.69
C ARG A 183 -0.35 -2.37 15.59
N VAL A 184 0.31 -3.10 14.71
CA VAL A 184 1.21 -2.53 13.69
C VAL A 184 0.54 -2.53 12.33
N LEU A 185 0.60 -1.38 11.66
CA LEU A 185 0.30 -1.25 10.23
C LEU A 185 1.61 -0.93 9.50
N LEU A 186 2.06 -1.83 8.64
CA LEU A 186 3.26 -1.61 7.84
C LEU A 186 2.85 -0.86 6.56
N PHE A 187 3.24 0.40 6.45
CA PHE A 187 2.95 1.26 5.31
C PHE A 187 4.09 1.21 4.27
N ILE A 188 3.73 0.92 3.02
CA ILE A 188 4.62 0.92 1.86
C ILE A 188 4.21 2.05 0.92
N HIS A 189 5.13 2.98 0.65
CA HIS A 189 4.86 4.15 -0.18
C HIS A 189 4.83 3.86 -1.69
N GLY A 190 4.29 4.79 -2.47
CA GLY A 190 4.21 4.69 -3.93
C GLY A 190 5.54 4.86 -4.66
N HIS A 191 5.51 4.75 -5.99
CA HIS A 191 6.72 4.79 -6.82
C HIS A 191 7.45 6.13 -6.68
N SER A 192 8.75 6.08 -6.33
CA SER A 192 9.63 7.25 -6.14
C SER A 192 9.09 8.26 -5.13
N SER A 193 8.31 7.77 -4.17
CA SER A 193 7.84 8.51 -3.00
C SER A 193 8.78 8.28 -1.81
N ARG A 194 8.25 8.46 -0.60
CA ARG A 194 8.96 8.33 0.68
C ARG A 194 8.00 8.01 1.82
N LEU A 195 8.52 7.58 2.97
CA LEU A 195 7.74 7.21 4.14
C LEU A 195 6.76 8.29 4.63
N GLU A 196 7.02 9.58 4.36
CA GLU A 196 6.12 10.68 4.74
C GLU A 196 4.75 10.62 4.06
N GLU A 197 4.59 9.82 3.00
CA GLU A 197 3.30 9.55 2.36
C GLU A 197 2.27 8.99 3.37
N ALA A 198 2.72 8.23 4.38
CA ALA A 198 1.84 7.66 5.40
C ALA A 198 1.18 8.71 6.30
N LEU A 199 1.75 9.93 6.39
CA LEU A 199 1.33 10.95 7.36
C LEU A 199 -0.10 11.42 7.16
N SER A 200 -0.67 11.29 5.96
CA SER A 200 -2.07 11.67 5.72
C SER A 200 -3.05 10.75 6.46
N LEU A 201 -2.69 9.47 6.68
CA LEU A 201 -3.56 8.50 7.36
C LEU A 201 -3.33 8.44 8.87
N VAL A 202 -2.13 8.76 9.34
CA VAL A 202 -1.72 8.58 10.74
C VAL A 202 -2.71 9.21 11.74
N PRO A 203 -3.10 10.50 11.63
CA PRO A 203 -4.01 11.11 12.60
C PRO A 203 -5.37 10.42 12.67
N HIS A 204 -5.90 9.99 11.53
CA HIS A 204 -7.20 9.34 11.42
C HIS A 204 -7.16 7.92 11.99
N LEU A 205 -6.13 7.14 11.65
CA LEU A 205 -5.94 5.80 12.19
C LEU A 205 -5.72 5.82 13.70
N HIS A 206 -4.95 6.79 14.23
CA HIS A 206 -4.81 6.96 15.68
C HIS A 206 -6.14 7.29 16.36
N ALA A 207 -6.94 8.19 15.78
CA ALA A 207 -8.25 8.57 16.33
C ALA A 207 -9.24 7.39 16.31
N LEU A 208 -9.32 6.65 15.21
CA LEU A 208 -10.18 5.47 15.06
C LEU A 208 -9.72 4.30 15.93
N GLY A 209 -8.42 4.12 16.10
CA GLY A 209 -7.88 3.16 17.07
C GLY A 209 -8.42 3.48 18.45
N ARG A 210 -8.22 4.72 18.93
CA ARG A 210 -8.68 5.15 20.26
C ARG A 210 -10.18 4.96 20.46
N SER A 211 -11.00 5.31 19.46
CA SER A 211 -12.47 5.14 19.57
C SER A 211 -12.91 3.68 19.61
N ARG A 212 -12.07 2.75 19.15
CA ARG A 212 -12.33 1.30 19.15
C ARG A 212 -11.54 0.54 20.23
N GLY A 213 -11.00 1.24 21.23
CA GLY A 213 -10.21 0.62 22.31
C GLY A 213 -8.90 -0.01 21.82
N ARG A 214 -8.34 0.48 20.71
CA ARG A 214 -7.11 0.00 20.08
C ARG A 214 -6.07 1.11 19.96
N ARG A 215 -4.82 0.71 19.76
CA ARG A 215 -3.73 1.64 19.42
C ARG A 215 -3.02 1.11 18.19
N TYR A 216 -2.95 1.92 17.15
CA TYR A 216 -2.27 1.59 15.91
C TYR A 216 -0.95 2.34 15.83
N SER A 217 0.15 1.61 15.80
CA SER A 217 1.47 2.11 15.43
C SER A 217 1.67 1.91 13.92
N ILE A 218 1.89 3.00 13.19
CA ILE A 218 2.15 2.94 11.75
C ILE A 218 3.66 2.93 11.54
N ILE A 219 4.18 1.88 10.92
CA ILE A 219 5.59 1.77 10.53
C ILE A 219 5.67 2.07 9.04
N ALA A 220 6.35 3.14 8.65
CA ALA A 220 6.53 3.49 7.24
C ALA A 220 8.03 3.49 6.90
N VAL A 221 8.39 2.87 5.77
CA VAL A 221 9.78 2.64 5.36
C VAL A 221 10.06 3.27 4.01
N ASP A 222 11.25 3.86 3.83
CA ASP A 222 11.74 4.26 2.52
C ASP A 222 12.18 3.00 1.74
N LEU A 223 11.60 2.78 0.56
CA LEU A 223 11.97 1.68 -0.33
C LEU A 223 13.40 1.86 -0.87
N PRO A 224 14.06 0.79 -1.36
CA PRO A 224 15.38 0.89 -1.95
C PRO A 224 15.45 1.96 -3.03
N SER A 225 16.52 2.76 -2.99
CA SER A 225 16.73 3.91 -3.86
C SER A 225 15.60 4.95 -3.90
N CYS A 226 14.76 5.03 -2.87
CA CYS A 226 13.66 5.98 -2.74
C CYS A 226 13.77 6.78 -1.43
N GLY A 227 13.10 7.93 -1.37
CA GLY A 227 13.17 8.82 -0.22
C GLY A 227 14.62 9.08 0.19
N TYR A 228 14.92 8.78 1.45
CA TYR A 228 16.24 9.00 2.04
C TYR A 228 16.94 7.67 2.35
N SER A 229 16.64 6.60 1.60
CA SER A 229 17.40 5.36 1.64
C SER A 229 18.79 5.52 1.00
N GLU A 230 19.64 4.51 1.13
CA GLU A 230 20.82 4.33 0.28
C GLU A 230 20.37 4.17 -1.18
N PHE A 231 21.13 4.76 -2.10
CA PHE A 231 20.89 4.68 -3.54
C PHE A 231 21.80 3.60 -4.13
N LEU A 232 21.19 2.72 -4.91
CA LEU A 232 21.82 1.50 -5.41
C LEU A 232 21.94 1.58 -6.92
N ASP A 233 23.03 1.01 -7.45
CA ASP A 233 23.12 0.73 -8.88
C ASP A 233 22.26 -0.50 -9.21
N HIS A 234 21.19 -0.31 -9.97
CA HIS A 234 20.32 -1.41 -10.36
C HIS A 234 21.03 -2.41 -11.28
N GLU A 235 22.10 -2.05 -11.99
CA GLU A 235 22.85 -2.99 -12.83
C GLU A 235 23.71 -3.95 -12.02
N ALA A 236 24.14 -3.54 -10.82
CA ALA A 236 24.85 -4.41 -9.88
C ALA A 236 23.92 -5.49 -9.30
N ILE A 237 22.62 -5.21 -9.20
CA ILE A 237 21.60 -6.13 -8.70
C ILE A 237 21.03 -6.99 -9.85
N ALA A 238 20.66 -6.35 -10.96
CA ALA A 238 20.02 -6.99 -12.10
C ALA A 238 20.46 -6.34 -13.42
N PRO A 239 21.55 -6.82 -14.05
CA PRO A 239 22.14 -6.17 -15.23
C PRO A 239 21.31 -6.35 -16.50
N LYS A 240 20.48 -7.39 -16.58
CA LYS A 240 19.71 -7.71 -17.78
C LYS A 240 18.42 -6.90 -17.84
N ARG A 241 17.98 -6.61 -19.07
CA ARG A 241 16.62 -6.13 -19.33
C ARG A 241 15.63 -7.21 -18.89
N PRO A 242 14.67 -6.88 -18.01
CA PRO A 242 13.60 -7.79 -17.62
C PRO A 242 12.90 -8.33 -18.86
N THR A 243 12.69 -9.64 -18.89
CA THR A 243 11.82 -10.28 -19.85
C THR A 243 10.39 -10.23 -19.33
N ARG A 244 9.49 -10.89 -20.06
CA ARG A 244 8.08 -10.97 -19.71
C ARG A 244 7.79 -11.79 -18.43
N TYR A 245 8.76 -12.53 -17.90
CA TYR A 245 8.56 -13.46 -16.79
C TYR A 245 9.38 -13.13 -15.55
N ASP A 246 10.56 -12.54 -15.72
CA ASP A 246 11.44 -12.12 -14.62
C ASP A 246 11.27 -10.62 -14.34
N HIS A 247 11.18 -10.30 -13.06
CA HIS A 247 11.06 -8.92 -12.58
C HIS A 247 11.96 -8.77 -11.33
N PRO A 248 13.29 -8.85 -11.54
CA PRO A 248 14.25 -9.01 -10.46
C PRO A 248 14.35 -7.81 -9.52
N ILE A 249 14.02 -6.60 -9.98
CA ILE A 249 13.99 -5.42 -9.10
C ILE A 249 12.71 -5.39 -8.26
N LEU A 250 11.56 -5.79 -8.81
CA LEU A 250 10.35 -5.98 -7.99
C LEU A 250 10.54 -7.10 -6.96
N GLU A 251 11.19 -8.21 -7.35
CA GLU A 251 11.57 -9.28 -6.42
C GLU A 251 12.56 -8.78 -5.36
N PHE A 252 13.57 -7.99 -5.74
CA PHE A 252 14.50 -7.38 -4.78
C PHE A 252 13.78 -6.48 -3.77
N ILE A 253 12.81 -5.68 -4.19
CA ILE A 253 12.01 -4.84 -3.28
C ILE A 253 11.14 -5.69 -2.35
N GLU A 254 10.54 -6.77 -2.87
CA GLU A 254 9.75 -7.73 -2.09
C GLU A 254 10.61 -8.41 -1.01
N GLU A 255 11.79 -8.92 -1.37
CA GLU A 255 12.76 -9.51 -0.44
C GLU A 255 13.27 -8.50 0.59
N PHE A 256 13.53 -7.26 0.16
CA PHE A 256 13.89 -6.18 1.07
C PHE A 256 12.82 -5.94 2.13
N LEU A 257 11.53 -5.93 1.77
CA LEU A 257 10.44 -5.72 2.73
C LEU A 257 10.33 -6.87 3.75
N ILE A 258 10.56 -8.11 3.30
CA ILE A 258 10.58 -9.28 4.18
C ILE A 258 11.75 -9.18 5.16
N ALA A 259 12.96 -8.94 4.65
CA ALA A 259 14.16 -8.79 5.47
C ALA A 259 14.07 -7.57 6.40
N PHE A 260 13.44 -6.47 5.98
CA PHE A 260 13.21 -5.29 6.81
C PHE A 260 12.38 -5.64 8.06
N VAL A 261 11.28 -6.39 7.89
CA VAL A 261 10.46 -6.84 9.02
C VAL A 261 11.27 -7.74 9.96
N GLU A 262 12.08 -8.65 9.43
CA GLU A 262 12.94 -9.52 10.23
C GLU A 262 13.98 -8.73 11.04
N GLN A 263 14.68 -7.79 10.40
CA GLN A 263 15.68 -6.95 11.06
C GLN A 263 15.05 -6.03 12.11
N LEU A 264 13.86 -5.49 11.85
CA LEU A 264 13.17 -4.62 12.80
C LEU A 264 12.61 -5.41 14.00
N ASP A 265 12.04 -6.58 13.75
CA ASP A 265 11.51 -7.48 14.79
C ASP A 265 12.60 -7.94 15.78
N ALA A 266 13.83 -8.11 15.30
CA ALA A 266 14.99 -8.39 16.15
C ALA A 266 15.37 -7.22 17.10
N ARG A 267 14.94 -5.98 16.79
CA ARG A 267 15.20 -4.78 17.61
C ARG A 267 14.01 -4.38 18.47
N THR A 268 12.80 -4.57 17.97
CA THR A 268 11.53 -4.31 18.66
C THR A 268 10.51 -5.33 18.17
N PRO A 269 9.93 -6.18 19.05
CA PRO A 269 8.99 -7.21 18.61
C PRO A 269 7.76 -6.61 17.91
N ILE A 270 7.58 -6.95 16.63
CA ILE A 270 6.49 -6.46 15.78
C ILE A 270 5.80 -7.57 15.00
N ARG A 271 6.48 -8.67 14.71
CA ARG A 271 6.02 -9.70 13.77
C ARG A 271 4.62 -10.23 14.11
N ASN A 272 4.39 -10.56 15.37
CA ASN A 272 3.09 -11.06 15.86
C ASN A 272 2.04 -9.96 16.08
N ARG A 273 2.42 -8.70 15.84
CA ARG A 273 1.60 -7.51 16.06
C ARG A 273 1.20 -6.81 14.77
N ILE A 274 1.72 -7.23 13.62
CA ILE A 274 1.33 -6.72 12.30
C ILE A 274 -0.11 -7.16 12.02
N ASP A 275 -1.02 -6.20 11.96
CA ASP A 275 -2.41 -6.44 11.57
C ASP A 275 -2.58 -6.38 10.06
N ALA A 276 -1.86 -5.48 9.38
CA ALA A 276 -1.89 -5.38 7.93
C ALA A 276 -0.63 -4.76 7.34
N VAL A 277 -0.34 -5.14 6.10
CA VAL A 277 0.56 -4.41 5.19
C VAL A 277 -0.29 -3.56 4.26
N ILE A 278 -0.06 -2.26 4.24
CA ILE A 278 -0.90 -1.29 3.54
C ILE A 278 -0.06 -0.46 2.56
N GLY A 279 -0.56 -0.18 1.36
CA GLY A 279 0.18 0.64 0.40
C GLY A 279 -0.61 0.99 -0.85
N GLY A 280 -0.21 2.10 -1.48
CA GLY A 280 -0.78 2.60 -2.73
C GLY A 280 0.17 2.44 -3.91
N SER A 281 -0.32 2.41 -5.16
CA SER A 281 0.55 2.44 -6.34
C SER A 281 1.59 1.30 -6.32
N LEU A 282 2.90 1.58 -6.36
CA LEU A 282 3.96 0.59 -6.15
C LEU A 282 3.83 -0.12 -4.78
N GLY A 283 3.50 0.58 -3.70
CA GLY A 283 3.24 -0.03 -2.41
C GLY A 283 2.02 -0.96 -2.42
N GLY A 284 1.00 -0.60 -3.22
CA GLY A 284 -0.15 -1.45 -3.50
C GLY A 284 0.24 -2.71 -4.26
N ASN A 285 1.11 -2.58 -5.27
CA ASN A 285 1.70 -3.71 -5.98
C ASN A 285 2.49 -4.62 -5.01
N MET A 286 3.40 -4.05 -4.20
CA MET A 286 4.20 -4.81 -3.24
C MET A 286 3.35 -5.51 -2.19
N SER A 287 2.29 -4.87 -1.68
CA SER A 287 1.38 -5.50 -0.72
C SER A 287 0.68 -6.73 -1.31
N LEU A 288 0.21 -6.66 -2.55
CA LEU A 288 -0.39 -7.81 -3.25
C LEU A 288 0.63 -8.92 -3.52
N ARG A 289 1.86 -8.56 -3.92
CA ARG A 289 2.95 -9.52 -4.14
C ARG A 289 3.31 -10.28 -2.86
N LEU A 290 3.47 -9.57 -1.75
CA LEU A 290 3.69 -10.17 -0.42
C LEU A 290 2.50 -11.03 -0.02
N GLY A 291 1.28 -10.62 -0.35
CA GLY A 291 0.04 -11.35 -0.05
C GLY A 291 -0.03 -12.76 -0.66
N ARG A 292 0.82 -13.09 -1.64
CA ARG A 292 0.97 -14.46 -2.17
C ARG A 292 1.62 -15.43 -1.18
N TRP A 293 2.37 -14.89 -0.23
CA TRP A 293 3.12 -15.65 0.77
C TRP A 293 2.45 -15.66 2.14
N ALA A 294 1.29 -15.02 2.27
CA ALA A 294 0.54 -14.94 3.52
C ALA A 294 0.21 -16.32 4.08
N GLY A 295 0.46 -16.52 5.38
CA GLY A 295 0.24 -17.80 6.07
C GLY A 295 1.19 -18.94 5.68
N THR A 296 2.02 -18.78 4.65
CA THR A 296 3.02 -19.77 4.21
C THR A 296 4.43 -19.29 4.57
N ARG A 297 5.14 -18.66 3.63
CA ARG A 297 6.47 -18.09 3.85
C ARG A 297 6.40 -16.89 4.81
N LEU A 298 5.29 -16.18 4.86
CA LEU A 298 5.06 -15.03 5.75
C LEU A 298 3.93 -15.35 6.75
N PRO A 299 4.20 -16.13 7.82
CA PRO A 299 3.17 -16.51 8.80
C PRO A 299 2.58 -15.31 9.58
N TRP A 300 3.32 -14.20 9.61
CA TRP A 300 2.89 -12.95 10.22
C TRP A 300 1.99 -12.10 9.32
N LEU A 301 1.99 -12.37 8.00
CA LEU A 301 1.16 -11.64 7.06
C LEU A 301 -0.18 -12.35 6.91
N ARG A 302 -1.25 -11.65 7.27
CA ARG A 302 -2.63 -12.12 7.10
C ARG A 302 -3.49 -11.20 6.26
N THR A 303 -3.28 -9.89 6.39
CA THR A 303 -4.12 -8.87 5.75
C THR A 303 -3.29 -7.90 4.94
N VAL A 304 -3.77 -7.56 3.75
CA VAL A 304 -3.21 -6.54 2.89
C VAL A 304 -4.28 -5.51 2.55
N VAL A 305 -3.90 -4.23 2.55
CA VAL A 305 -4.73 -3.14 2.02
C VAL A 305 -3.99 -2.53 0.85
N SER A 306 -4.54 -2.69 -0.33
CA SER A 306 -3.94 -2.22 -1.58
C SER A 306 -4.87 -1.22 -2.23
N TRP A 307 -4.38 -0.02 -2.55
CA TRP A 307 -5.18 0.98 -3.28
C TRP A 307 -4.48 1.50 -4.52
N SER A 308 -5.24 1.74 -5.58
CA SER A 308 -4.73 2.13 -6.89
C SER A 308 -3.43 1.39 -7.25
N PRO A 309 -3.39 0.05 -7.09
CA PRO A 309 -2.16 -0.71 -7.23
C PRO A 309 -1.58 -0.53 -8.63
N ALA A 310 -0.27 -0.31 -8.69
CA ALA A 310 0.46 -0.46 -9.95
C ALA A 310 0.43 -1.92 -10.40
N SER A 311 0.66 -2.15 -11.70
CA SER A 311 0.70 -3.49 -12.29
C SER A 311 -0.64 -4.24 -12.20
N VAL A 312 -1.77 -3.53 -12.29
CA VAL A 312 -3.09 -4.14 -12.52
C VAL A 312 -3.61 -3.93 -13.94
N TRP A 313 -2.89 -3.20 -14.78
CA TRP A 313 -3.16 -3.16 -16.22
C TRP A 313 -2.77 -4.48 -16.89
N ASP A 314 -3.19 -4.70 -18.13
CA ASP A 314 -2.77 -5.86 -18.93
C ASP A 314 -1.25 -5.82 -19.11
N SER A 315 -0.52 -6.94 -18.91
CA SER A 315 0.94 -6.97 -19.09
C SER A 315 1.38 -6.85 -20.55
N LEU A 316 2.69 -6.76 -20.77
CA LEU A 316 3.28 -6.86 -22.11
C LEU A 316 2.93 -8.20 -22.80
N LEU A 317 2.59 -9.27 -22.06
CA LEU A 317 2.11 -10.54 -22.62
C LEU A 317 0.70 -10.41 -23.21
N ALA A 318 -0.21 -9.78 -22.47
CA ALA A 318 -1.61 -9.61 -22.87
C ALA A 318 -1.79 -8.49 -23.91
N SER A 319 -0.84 -7.55 -23.99
CA SER A 319 -0.87 -6.40 -24.89
C SER A 319 0.30 -6.40 -25.88
N SER A 320 0.75 -7.57 -26.36
CA SER A 320 1.92 -7.71 -27.23
C SER A 320 1.85 -6.90 -28.54
N PHE A 321 0.64 -6.44 -28.92
CA PHE A 321 0.36 -5.57 -30.05
C PHE A 321 0.03 -4.11 -29.66
N ASP A 322 0.15 -3.71 -28.38
CA ASP A 322 -0.05 -2.33 -27.93
C ASP A 322 1.22 -1.49 -28.17
N PRO A 323 1.22 -0.59 -29.18
CA PRO A 323 2.39 0.22 -29.50
C PRO A 323 2.71 1.25 -28.42
N PHE A 324 1.71 1.74 -27.67
CA PHE A 324 1.93 2.71 -26.59
C PHE A 324 2.63 2.05 -25.42
N LYS A 325 2.19 0.85 -25.03
CA LYS A 325 2.84 0.11 -23.96
C LYS A 325 4.26 -0.29 -24.35
N LYS A 326 4.47 -0.78 -25.57
CA LYS A 326 5.82 -1.10 -26.05
C LYS A 326 6.73 0.12 -26.00
N LYS A 327 6.26 1.28 -26.47
CA LYS A 327 7.02 2.54 -26.39
C LYS A 327 7.33 2.93 -24.95
N ALA A 328 6.37 2.83 -24.03
CA ALA A 328 6.60 3.13 -22.61
C ALA A 328 7.68 2.20 -22.00
N CYS A 329 7.66 0.91 -22.34
CA CYS A 329 8.70 -0.04 -21.93
C CYS A 329 10.08 0.29 -22.54
N ASP A 330 10.14 0.78 -23.78
CA ASP A 330 11.41 1.18 -24.41
C ASP A 330 11.95 2.49 -23.82
N ASP A 331 11.10 3.49 -23.59
CA ASP A 331 11.46 4.78 -22.99
C ASP A 331 11.95 4.61 -21.54
N THR A 332 11.24 3.81 -20.73
CA THR A 332 11.65 3.50 -19.34
C THR A 332 12.93 2.69 -19.30
N TRP A 333 13.17 1.78 -20.24
CA TRP A 333 14.44 1.06 -20.31
C TRP A 333 15.60 2.00 -20.70
N ALA A 334 15.38 2.88 -21.68
CA ALA A 334 16.38 3.87 -22.09
C ALA A 334 16.78 4.77 -20.91
N GLY A 335 15.82 5.25 -20.11
CA GLY A 335 16.09 6.03 -18.91
C GLY A 335 16.85 5.26 -17.82
N ALA A 336 16.65 3.94 -17.70
CA ALA A 336 17.35 3.11 -16.72
C ALA A 336 18.85 2.97 -17.06
N ILE A 337 19.20 2.84 -18.34
CA ILE A 337 20.60 2.65 -18.77
C ILE A 337 21.31 3.95 -19.16
N GLU A 338 20.62 5.08 -19.13
CA GLU A 338 21.19 6.39 -19.49
C GLU A 338 22.28 6.83 -18.49
N LYS A 339 23.49 7.02 -19.00
CA LYS A 339 24.64 7.53 -18.24
C LYS A 339 24.45 9.00 -17.89
N GLU A 340 24.98 9.41 -16.74
CA GLU A 340 24.87 10.80 -16.28
C GLU A 340 25.59 11.78 -17.21
N SER A 341 24.98 12.94 -17.45
CA SER A 341 25.56 14.07 -18.15
C SER A 341 25.04 15.40 -17.58
N SER A 342 25.53 16.53 -18.08
CA SER A 342 25.02 17.84 -17.63
C SER A 342 23.53 18.07 -17.95
N GLN A 343 22.93 17.28 -18.83
CA GLN A 343 21.53 17.43 -19.26
C GLN A 343 20.57 16.44 -18.58
N THR A 344 21.06 15.34 -18.00
CA THR A 344 20.22 14.25 -17.47
C THR A 344 19.36 14.69 -16.31
N ARG A 345 19.85 15.57 -15.43
CA ARG A 345 19.07 16.11 -14.32
C ARG A 345 17.86 16.90 -14.82
N ALA A 346 18.08 17.91 -15.65
CA ALA A 346 17.00 18.72 -16.21
C ALA A 346 16.04 17.86 -17.07
N GLY A 347 16.59 16.93 -17.85
CA GLY A 347 15.84 15.96 -18.64
C GLY A 347 14.92 15.07 -17.79
N PHE A 348 15.41 14.59 -16.65
CA PHE A 348 14.63 13.79 -15.71
C PHE A 348 13.45 14.58 -15.13
N PHE A 349 13.68 15.80 -14.63
CA PHE A 349 12.59 16.61 -14.11
C PHE A 349 11.58 16.98 -15.19
N LYS A 350 12.04 17.29 -16.40
CA LYS A 350 11.15 17.53 -17.54
C LYS A 350 10.32 16.29 -17.84
N ALA A 351 10.93 15.11 -17.90
CA ALA A 351 10.26 13.86 -18.23
C ALA A 351 9.23 13.44 -17.15
N VAL A 352 9.55 13.63 -15.86
CA VAL A 352 8.68 13.23 -14.76
C VAL A 352 7.60 14.28 -14.48
N PHE A 353 7.93 15.57 -14.44
CA PHE A 353 7.03 16.61 -13.93
C PHE A 353 6.36 17.46 -14.99
N ASP A 354 6.98 17.65 -16.16
CA ASP A 354 6.54 18.67 -17.12
C ASP A 354 6.04 18.09 -18.45
N LYS A 355 6.45 16.86 -18.79
CA LYS A 355 6.12 16.21 -20.06
C LYS A 355 4.85 15.39 -19.93
N ASP A 356 3.91 15.61 -20.83
CA ASP A 356 2.72 14.79 -21.01
C ASP A 356 3.06 13.30 -21.15
N THR A 357 2.33 12.47 -20.41
CA THR A 357 2.47 11.01 -20.43
C THR A 357 2.09 10.47 -21.82
N ILE A 358 1.01 11.00 -22.40
CA ILE A 358 0.62 10.78 -23.79
C ILE A 358 0.41 12.17 -24.40
N PRO A 359 1.25 12.62 -25.34
CA PRO A 359 1.16 13.97 -25.90
C PRO A 359 -0.27 14.33 -26.32
N LEU A 360 -0.77 15.47 -25.83
CA LEU A 360 -2.13 16.01 -26.11
C LEU A 360 -3.31 15.19 -25.58
N LEU A 361 -3.08 14.01 -25.00
CA LEU A 361 -4.14 13.09 -24.54
C LEU A 361 -4.10 12.85 -23.04
N LEU A 362 -2.93 12.87 -22.43
CA LEU A 362 -2.73 12.60 -21.01
C LEU A 362 -1.60 13.46 -20.48
N GLY A 363 -1.94 14.31 -19.51
CA GLY A 363 -1.01 15.28 -18.92
C GLY A 363 0.22 14.65 -18.26
N ALA A 364 1.06 15.52 -17.70
CA ALA A 364 2.25 15.09 -16.96
C ALA A 364 1.87 14.14 -15.81
N GLN A 365 2.75 13.18 -15.53
CA GLN A 365 2.45 12.08 -14.60
C GLN A 365 1.97 12.56 -13.19
N PRO A 366 2.50 13.64 -12.61
CA PRO A 366 2.01 14.20 -11.34
C PRO A 366 0.57 14.71 -11.37
N GLU A 367 0.09 15.16 -12.53
CA GLU A 367 -1.30 15.59 -12.69
C GLU A 367 -2.26 14.41 -12.56
N LEU A 368 -1.79 13.18 -12.77
CA LEU A 368 -2.59 11.96 -12.68
C LEU A 368 -2.67 11.40 -11.25
N TRP A 369 -1.87 11.93 -10.31
CA TRP A 369 -1.86 11.45 -8.92
C TRP A 369 -3.11 11.81 -8.13
N PHE A 370 -3.84 12.84 -8.58
CA PHE A 370 -4.97 13.41 -7.88
C PHE A 370 -6.06 13.82 -8.87
N ARG A 371 -7.32 13.73 -8.47
CA ARG A 371 -8.42 14.26 -9.29
C ARG A 371 -8.30 15.76 -9.52
N ASP A 372 -8.79 16.25 -10.65
CA ASP A 372 -8.65 17.66 -11.04
C ASP A 372 -9.35 18.64 -10.11
N GLY A 373 -10.42 18.21 -9.44
CA GLY A 373 -11.17 19.02 -8.48
C GLY A 373 -10.51 19.18 -7.11
N TRP A 374 -9.40 18.51 -6.81
CA TRP A 374 -8.73 18.58 -5.49
C TRP A 374 -7.77 19.77 -5.36
N ARG A 375 -8.24 20.97 -5.73
CA ARG A 375 -7.45 22.21 -5.68
C ARG A 375 -7.74 22.98 -4.39
N PRO A 376 -6.76 23.69 -3.80
CA PRO A 376 -5.37 23.87 -4.23
C PRO A 376 -4.40 22.75 -3.76
N CYS A 377 -4.92 21.68 -3.15
CA CYS A 377 -4.12 20.62 -2.54
C CYS A 377 -3.28 19.85 -3.56
N LYS A 378 -3.83 19.61 -4.75
CA LYS A 378 -3.16 18.96 -5.89
C LYS A 378 -1.89 19.69 -6.28
N GLU A 379 -1.97 20.99 -6.56
CA GLU A 379 -0.84 21.81 -7.02
C GLU A 379 0.24 21.93 -5.93
N ASN A 380 -0.17 22.08 -4.67
CA ASN A 380 0.76 22.12 -3.55
C ASN A 380 1.48 20.77 -3.36
N SER A 381 0.77 19.66 -3.54
CA SER A 381 1.35 18.32 -3.45
C SER A 381 2.35 18.05 -4.56
N ILE A 382 2.03 18.43 -5.81
CA ILE A 382 2.93 18.29 -6.98
C ILE A 382 4.18 19.16 -6.79
N ARG A 383 4.01 20.42 -6.38
CA ARG A 383 5.13 21.33 -6.13
C ARG A 383 6.05 20.82 -5.03
N ARG A 384 5.47 20.36 -3.92
CA ARG A 384 6.22 19.78 -2.81
C ARG A 384 6.97 18.53 -3.26
N ALA A 385 6.32 17.64 -4.01
CA ALA A 385 6.95 16.45 -4.57
C ALA A 385 8.17 16.83 -5.42
N ARG A 386 8.06 17.85 -6.28
CA ARG A 386 9.17 18.35 -7.09
C ARG A 386 10.37 18.79 -6.23
N TYR A 387 10.15 19.61 -5.20
CA TYR A 387 11.22 20.03 -4.28
C TYR A 387 11.89 18.87 -3.55
N GLU A 388 11.11 17.87 -3.14
CA GLU A 388 11.64 16.67 -2.51
C GLU A 388 12.60 15.93 -3.45
N ARG A 389 12.25 15.75 -4.74
CA ARG A 389 13.14 15.08 -5.70
C ARG A 389 14.37 15.92 -6.03
N PHE A 390 14.27 17.25 -5.95
CA PHE A 390 15.43 18.14 -6.13
C PHE A 390 16.47 17.99 -5.01
N GLU A 391 16.03 17.83 -3.77
CA GLU A 391 16.91 17.67 -2.60
C GLU A 391 17.72 16.37 -2.66
N ILE A 392 17.12 15.30 -3.17
CA ILE A 392 17.73 13.96 -3.19
C ILE A 392 18.21 13.52 -4.58
N TYR A 393 18.26 14.42 -5.57
CA TYR A 393 18.64 14.02 -6.92
C TYR A 393 20.02 13.36 -6.92
N HIS A 394 20.10 12.17 -7.50
CA HIS A 394 21.32 11.42 -7.68
C HIS A 394 21.20 10.52 -8.92
N PRO A 395 22.28 10.27 -9.68
CA PRO A 395 22.23 9.45 -10.90
C PRO A 395 21.64 8.05 -10.67
N GLN A 396 22.00 7.40 -9.56
CA GLN A 396 21.46 6.07 -9.22
C GLN A 396 19.95 6.11 -8.91
N HIS A 397 19.46 7.14 -8.22
CA HIS A 397 18.02 7.31 -7.98
C HIS A 397 17.26 7.49 -9.29
N ARG A 398 17.76 8.34 -10.20
CA ARG A 398 17.16 8.55 -11.53
C ARG A 398 17.06 7.25 -12.31
N ARG A 399 18.16 6.48 -12.39
CA ARG A 399 18.19 5.21 -13.12
C ARG A 399 17.28 4.16 -12.47
N TRP A 400 17.26 4.11 -11.14
CA TRP A 400 16.37 3.22 -10.38
C TRP A 400 14.89 3.54 -10.61
N HIS A 401 14.49 4.82 -10.61
CA HIS A 401 13.13 5.25 -10.95
C HIS A 401 12.67 4.64 -12.27
N TRP A 402 13.48 4.81 -13.32
CA TRP A 402 13.14 4.28 -14.64
C TRP A 402 13.12 2.76 -14.68
N ARG A 403 14.04 2.10 -13.96
CA ARG A 403 14.08 0.64 -13.86
C ARG A 403 12.83 0.07 -13.17
N VAL A 404 12.40 0.66 -12.07
CA VAL A 404 11.17 0.24 -11.37
C VAL A 404 9.93 0.56 -12.19
N ALA A 405 9.91 1.70 -12.91
CA ALA A 405 8.85 2.00 -13.88
C ALA A 405 8.73 0.89 -14.94
N HIS A 406 9.87 0.49 -15.50
CA HIS A 406 9.95 -0.54 -16.54
C HIS A 406 9.36 -1.87 -16.05
N GLU A 407 9.80 -2.37 -14.90
CA GLU A 407 9.31 -3.65 -14.38
C GLU A 407 7.83 -3.60 -13.97
N GLN A 408 7.34 -2.48 -13.43
CA GLN A 408 5.91 -2.32 -13.16
C GLN A 408 5.07 -2.35 -14.44
N LEU A 409 5.57 -1.78 -15.55
CA LEU A 409 4.89 -1.85 -16.84
C LEU A 409 4.86 -3.28 -17.38
N VAL A 410 5.97 -4.02 -17.25
CA VAL A 410 6.07 -5.40 -17.75
C VAL A 410 5.21 -6.37 -16.94
N PHE A 411 5.26 -6.30 -15.61
CA PHE A 411 4.53 -7.19 -14.70
C PHE A 411 3.04 -6.84 -14.59
N SER A 412 2.18 -7.86 -14.41
CA SER A 412 0.79 -7.67 -14.01
C SER A 412 0.28 -8.72 -13.03
N HIS A 413 -0.50 -8.27 -12.05
CA HIS A 413 -1.30 -9.11 -11.15
C HIS A 413 -2.44 -9.83 -11.87
N ARG A 414 -2.88 -9.33 -13.03
CA ARG A 414 -3.98 -9.90 -13.81
C ARG A 414 -3.52 -10.87 -14.90
N ASP A 415 -2.22 -11.12 -15.00
CA ASP A 415 -1.70 -11.98 -16.06
C ASP A 415 -2.29 -13.38 -16.01
N PRO A 416 -2.91 -13.84 -17.11
CA PRO A 416 -3.47 -15.20 -17.17
C PRO A 416 -2.39 -16.27 -17.33
N TYR A 417 -1.17 -15.90 -17.73
CA TYR A 417 -0.07 -16.82 -18.02
C TYR A 417 1.19 -16.41 -17.25
N THR A 418 1.53 -17.16 -16.21
CA THR A 418 2.88 -17.13 -15.61
C THR A 418 3.73 -18.27 -16.18
N GLU A 419 5.04 -18.31 -15.92
CA GLU A 419 5.89 -19.46 -16.29
C GLU A 419 5.35 -20.79 -15.76
N ARG A 420 4.60 -20.75 -14.65
CA ARG A 420 3.99 -21.92 -14.01
C ARG A 420 2.58 -22.24 -14.55
N GLY A 421 2.09 -21.49 -15.53
CA GLY A 421 0.75 -21.67 -16.11
C GLY A 421 -0.41 -21.28 -15.21
N VAL A 422 -0.15 -20.63 -14.07
CA VAL A 422 -1.17 -20.20 -13.08
C VAL A 422 -1.24 -18.67 -13.05
N PRO A 423 -2.41 -18.03 -13.19
CA PRO A 423 -2.51 -16.59 -13.12
C PRO A 423 -2.00 -15.98 -11.81
N SER A 424 -1.31 -14.83 -11.88
CA SER A 424 -0.68 -14.18 -10.72
C SER A 424 -1.65 -13.93 -9.55
N TYR A 425 -2.88 -13.54 -9.85
CA TYR A 425 -3.92 -13.27 -8.85
C TYR A 425 -4.37 -14.52 -8.08
N GLN A 426 -4.26 -15.72 -8.65
CA GLN A 426 -4.67 -16.95 -7.96
C GLN A 426 -3.75 -17.30 -6.79
N ALA A 427 -2.50 -16.84 -6.84
CA ALA A 427 -1.54 -17.05 -5.76
C ALA A 427 -1.79 -16.12 -4.56
N ILE A 428 -2.55 -15.05 -4.71
CA ILE A 428 -2.82 -14.10 -3.61
C ILE A 428 -3.82 -14.74 -2.65
N GLY A 429 -3.35 -15.09 -1.44
CA GLY A 429 -4.16 -15.72 -0.39
C GLY A 429 -4.41 -14.84 0.83
N ALA A 430 -3.73 -13.69 0.94
CA ALA A 430 -3.95 -12.74 2.03
C ALA A 430 -5.37 -12.17 2.00
N ARG A 431 -5.93 -11.90 3.19
CA ARG A 431 -7.19 -11.16 3.29
C ARG A 431 -7.01 -9.74 2.74
N THR A 432 -7.74 -9.37 1.70
CA THR A 432 -7.41 -8.20 0.86
C THR A 432 -8.52 -7.16 0.85
N LEU A 433 -8.20 -5.92 1.24
CA LEU A 433 -9.02 -4.75 0.91
C LEU A 433 -8.40 -4.12 -0.33
N LEU A 434 -9.12 -4.18 -1.45
CA LEU A 434 -8.66 -3.65 -2.73
C LEU A 434 -9.45 -2.38 -3.06
N ALA A 435 -8.77 -1.25 -3.20
CA ALA A 435 -9.42 0.04 -3.42
C ALA A 435 -8.94 0.76 -4.68
N ALA A 436 -9.79 1.57 -5.29
CA ALA A 436 -9.41 2.50 -6.36
C ALA A 436 -10.36 3.71 -6.41
N GLY A 437 -9.84 4.86 -6.83
CA GLY A 437 -10.63 6.06 -7.09
C GLY A 437 -11.11 6.12 -8.55
N SER A 438 -12.35 6.55 -8.81
CA SER A 438 -12.95 6.57 -10.16
C SER A 438 -12.22 7.45 -11.17
N GLU A 439 -11.53 8.49 -10.70
CA GLU A 439 -10.77 9.43 -11.53
C GLU A 439 -9.36 8.91 -11.84
N ASP A 440 -8.97 7.76 -11.29
CA ASP A 440 -7.74 7.03 -11.62
C ASP A 440 -7.98 6.04 -12.76
N ASN A 441 -8.67 6.48 -13.82
CA ASN A 441 -9.09 5.63 -14.94
C ASN A 441 -8.61 6.15 -16.29
N PHE A 442 -7.35 6.57 -16.34
CA PHE A 442 -6.76 7.15 -17.53
C PHE A 442 -6.51 6.12 -18.63
N ILE A 443 -6.67 6.55 -19.88
CA ILE A 443 -6.44 5.74 -21.08
C ILE A 443 -5.07 5.06 -21.02
N GLY A 444 -5.04 3.77 -21.34
CA GLY A 444 -3.83 2.94 -21.36
C GLY A 444 -3.56 2.18 -20.05
N THR A 445 -3.90 2.75 -18.89
CA THR A 445 -3.74 2.06 -17.60
C THR A 445 -5.06 1.60 -17.01
N ASN A 446 -6.12 2.40 -17.13
CA ASN A 446 -7.47 2.15 -16.63
C ASN A 446 -7.46 1.61 -15.18
N ILE A 447 -6.65 2.19 -14.29
CA ILE A 447 -6.33 1.59 -12.97
C ILE A 447 -7.61 1.31 -12.18
N TYR A 448 -8.59 2.21 -12.19
CA TYR A 448 -9.88 1.99 -11.54
C TYR A 448 -10.60 0.73 -12.03
N ASP A 449 -10.88 0.63 -13.33
CA ASP A 449 -11.60 -0.52 -13.88
C ASP A 449 -10.77 -1.80 -13.85
N ALA A 450 -9.46 -1.67 -14.00
CA ALA A 450 -8.51 -2.76 -13.87
C ALA A 450 -8.47 -3.35 -12.45
N THR A 451 -8.50 -2.47 -11.44
CA THR A 451 -8.57 -2.87 -10.03
C THR A 451 -9.91 -3.53 -9.71
N ARG A 452 -11.01 -3.01 -10.27
CA ARG A 452 -12.33 -3.66 -10.18
C ARG A 452 -12.33 -5.04 -10.82
N GLY A 453 -11.71 -5.18 -11.99
CA GLY A 453 -11.52 -6.46 -12.66
C GLY A 453 -10.71 -7.44 -11.83
N LEU A 454 -9.61 -6.98 -11.21
CA LEU A 454 -8.80 -7.80 -10.30
C LEU A 454 -9.61 -8.26 -9.08
N ALA A 455 -10.43 -7.40 -8.48
CA ALA A 455 -11.29 -7.80 -7.35
C ALA A 455 -12.20 -8.99 -7.69
N VAL A 456 -12.74 -9.05 -8.92
CA VAL A 456 -13.58 -10.17 -9.39
C VAL A 456 -12.75 -11.46 -9.59
N LEU A 457 -11.46 -11.33 -9.92
CA LEU A 457 -10.55 -12.45 -10.14
C LEU A 457 -9.97 -13.03 -8.86
N LEU A 458 -9.87 -12.24 -7.78
CA LEU A 458 -9.35 -12.65 -6.47
C LEU A 458 -10.31 -13.57 -5.68
N ARG A 459 -10.71 -14.69 -6.30
CA ARG A 459 -11.65 -15.66 -5.69
C ARG A 459 -11.04 -16.44 -4.52
N ASN A 460 -9.71 -16.54 -4.47
CA ASN A 460 -8.98 -17.29 -3.45
C ASN A 460 -8.66 -16.44 -2.21
N ALA A 461 -8.80 -15.12 -2.30
CA ALA A 461 -8.51 -14.19 -1.21
C ALA A 461 -9.82 -13.70 -0.58
N PRO A 462 -10.09 -13.94 0.72
CA PRO A 462 -11.20 -13.29 1.39
C PRO A 462 -10.97 -11.77 1.38
N GLY A 463 -12.01 -10.95 1.17
CA GLY A 463 -11.75 -9.54 1.02
C GLY A 463 -12.93 -8.67 0.64
N GLU A 464 -12.64 -7.38 0.48
CA GLU A 464 -13.60 -6.35 0.09
C GLU A 464 -13.01 -5.47 -1.02
N GLY A 465 -13.87 -5.05 -1.95
CA GLY A 465 -13.56 -4.02 -2.94
C GLY A 465 -14.10 -2.67 -2.51
N LEU A 466 -13.27 -1.62 -2.49
CA LEU A 466 -13.66 -0.25 -2.15
C LEU A 466 -13.41 0.70 -3.33
N PHE A 467 -14.48 1.01 -4.06
CA PHE A 467 -14.40 1.81 -5.28
C PHE A 467 -15.06 3.17 -5.09
N LEU A 468 -14.22 4.20 -4.95
CA LEU A 468 -14.65 5.53 -4.54
C LEU A 468 -14.87 6.44 -5.75
N ARG A 469 -16.06 7.02 -5.86
CA ARG A 469 -16.35 8.05 -6.86
C ARG A 469 -15.65 9.36 -6.50
N ASP A 470 -15.44 10.23 -7.48
CA ASP A 470 -14.85 11.56 -7.30
C ASP A 470 -13.54 11.50 -6.48
N THR A 471 -12.67 10.55 -6.81
CA THR A 471 -11.41 10.30 -6.09
C THR A 471 -10.36 9.87 -7.10
N GLY A 472 -9.15 10.42 -7.04
CA GLY A 472 -8.04 10.06 -7.93
C GLY A 472 -7.16 8.93 -7.38
N HIS A 473 -5.92 8.87 -7.87
CA HIS A 473 -4.94 7.82 -7.56
C HIS A 473 -4.53 7.80 -6.08
N SER A 474 -4.39 8.97 -5.47
CA SER A 474 -3.88 9.12 -4.09
C SER A 474 -5.03 9.15 -3.07
N ILE A 475 -5.80 8.06 -2.97
CA ILE A 475 -6.96 7.94 -2.06
C ILE A 475 -6.61 8.34 -0.62
N HIS A 476 -5.47 7.84 -0.12
CA HIS A 476 -4.95 8.12 1.21
C HIS A 476 -4.70 9.62 1.48
N ALA A 477 -4.49 10.44 0.45
CA ALA A 477 -4.28 11.88 0.57
C ALA A 477 -5.57 12.68 0.31
N GLU A 478 -6.38 12.26 -0.66
CA GLU A 478 -7.62 12.96 -1.02
C GLU A 478 -8.77 12.70 -0.04
N ARG A 479 -8.86 11.48 0.49
CA ARG A 479 -9.95 10.99 1.35
C ARG A 479 -9.42 10.32 2.64
N PRO A 480 -8.47 10.94 3.39
CA PRO A 480 -7.74 10.27 4.46
C PRO A 480 -8.64 9.74 5.59
N GLY A 481 -9.64 10.51 6.01
CA GLY A 481 -10.59 10.11 7.06
C GLY A 481 -11.47 8.93 6.63
N LEU A 482 -12.19 9.08 5.51
CA LEU A 482 -13.04 8.03 4.95
C LEU A 482 -12.24 6.75 4.68
N PHE A 483 -11.04 6.88 4.10
CA PHE A 483 -10.24 5.70 3.80
C PHE A 483 -9.72 5.02 5.08
N ALA A 484 -9.31 5.79 6.09
CA ALA A 484 -8.93 5.24 7.39
C ALA A 484 -10.08 4.50 8.08
N GLU A 485 -11.34 4.96 7.94
CA GLU A 485 -12.53 4.27 8.46
C GLU A 485 -12.69 2.88 7.84
N HIS A 486 -12.57 2.78 6.51
CA HIS A 486 -12.62 1.52 5.80
C HIS A 486 -11.43 0.61 6.15
N ILE A 487 -10.22 1.15 6.25
CA ILE A 487 -9.06 0.39 6.73
C ILE A 487 -9.36 -0.18 8.10
N ALA A 488 -9.71 0.66 9.08
CA ALA A 488 -9.93 0.23 10.45
C ALA A 488 -11.09 -0.78 10.58
N ALA A 489 -12.16 -0.62 9.79
CA ALA A 489 -13.28 -1.57 9.74
C ALA A 489 -12.85 -2.92 9.14
N PHE A 490 -11.95 -2.89 8.17
CA PHE A 490 -11.43 -4.09 7.56
C PHE A 490 -10.43 -4.82 8.45
N LEU A 491 -9.63 -4.14 9.28
CA LEU A 491 -8.62 -4.81 10.12
C LEU A 491 -9.22 -5.93 10.99
N PRO A 492 -8.48 -7.03 11.25
CA PRO A 492 -8.98 -8.17 12.00
C PRO A 492 -9.49 -7.75 13.40
N PRO A 493 -10.53 -8.40 13.94
CA PRO A 493 -11.07 -8.08 15.28
C PRO A 493 -10.01 -8.30 16.38
N PRO A 494 -10.22 -7.72 17.58
CA PRO A 494 -9.33 -7.95 18.71
C PRO A 494 -9.22 -9.45 18.98
N ARG A 495 -8.00 -9.99 19.02
CA ARG A 495 -7.80 -11.31 19.62
C ARG A 495 -8.10 -11.16 21.11
N PRO A 496 -8.94 -12.00 21.72
CA PRO A 496 -9.20 -11.95 23.15
C PRO A 496 -7.91 -11.97 23.96
N ASP A 497 -6.88 -12.73 23.53
CA ASP A 497 -5.68 -12.91 24.34
C ASP A 497 -4.43 -12.82 23.47
N GLY A 498 -3.56 -11.86 23.78
CA GLY A 498 -2.26 -11.74 23.13
C GLY A 498 -1.43 -13.01 23.32
N LEU A 499 -0.67 -13.36 22.28
CA LEU A 499 0.54 -14.20 22.29
C LEU A 499 0.42 -15.73 22.26
N GLN A 500 -0.74 -16.36 22.28
CA GLN A 500 -0.79 -17.78 21.91
C GLN A 500 -1.07 -17.91 20.42
N GLY A 501 -0.22 -18.65 19.71
CA GLY A 501 -0.57 -19.14 18.38
C GLY A 501 -1.91 -19.85 18.49
N GLU A 502 -2.77 -19.74 17.47
CA GLU A 502 -4.03 -20.48 17.42
C GLU A 502 -3.76 -21.95 17.73
N GLN A 503 -4.03 -22.36 18.96
CA GLN A 503 -3.98 -23.75 19.34
C GLN A 503 -5.30 -24.32 18.87
N TRP A 504 -5.27 -24.89 17.67
CA TRP A 504 -6.36 -25.73 17.22
C TRP A 504 -6.54 -26.83 18.24
N THR A 505 -7.75 -26.94 18.78
CA THR A 505 -8.14 -28.12 19.54
C THR A 505 -8.11 -29.33 18.60
N ARG A 506 -8.14 -30.53 19.18
CA ARG A 506 -8.33 -31.73 18.35
C ARG A 506 -9.68 -31.61 17.64
N TRP A 507 -9.78 -32.18 16.44
CA TRP A 507 -11.06 -32.30 15.73
C TRP A 507 -12.10 -32.97 16.62
N GLU A 508 -13.24 -32.32 16.79
CA GLU A 508 -14.40 -32.84 17.50
C GLU A 508 -15.51 -33.16 16.51
N SER A 509 -16.19 -34.30 16.73
CA SER A 509 -17.35 -34.66 15.92
C SER A 509 -18.56 -33.84 16.36
N ILE A 510 -19.19 -33.14 15.41
CA ILE A 510 -20.47 -32.44 15.61
C ILE A 510 -21.69 -33.35 15.33
N GLY A 511 -21.46 -34.67 15.22
CA GLY A 511 -22.47 -35.66 14.89
C GLY A 511 -23.01 -35.54 13.46
N GLY A 512 -24.04 -36.32 13.14
CA GLY A 512 -24.67 -36.34 11.82
C GLY A 512 -23.96 -37.23 10.79
N SER A 513 -24.61 -37.46 9.65
CA SER A 513 -24.05 -38.19 8.52
C SER A 513 -24.53 -37.54 7.23
N LEU A 514 -23.66 -36.72 6.66
CA LEU A 514 -23.95 -35.94 5.46
C LEU A 514 -23.43 -36.65 4.22
N THR A 515 -24.12 -36.47 3.11
CA THR A 515 -23.77 -36.94 1.77
C THR A 515 -23.38 -35.79 0.84
N SER A 516 -23.43 -34.55 1.34
CA SER A 516 -23.02 -33.33 0.63
C SER A 516 -21.87 -32.63 1.36
N GLU A 517 -21.20 -31.72 0.64
CA GLU A 517 -20.41 -30.68 1.30
C GLU A 517 -21.33 -29.85 2.22
N PRO A 518 -20.91 -29.58 3.47
CA PRO A 518 -21.68 -28.73 4.37
C PRO A 518 -21.54 -27.26 3.97
N VAL A 519 -22.63 -26.51 4.11
CA VAL A 519 -22.61 -25.04 4.00
C VAL A 519 -22.97 -24.44 5.35
N PHE A 520 -22.42 -23.28 5.69
CA PHE A 520 -22.68 -22.65 6.97
C PHE A 520 -22.94 -21.15 6.83
N GLN A 521 -23.65 -20.58 7.81
CA GLN A 521 -23.74 -19.14 7.96
C GLN A 521 -23.86 -18.73 9.43
N GLU A 522 -23.29 -17.58 9.79
CA GLU A 522 -23.45 -16.97 11.11
C GLU A 522 -24.85 -16.36 11.24
N GLN A 523 -25.53 -16.67 12.35
CA GLN A 523 -26.81 -16.07 12.72
C GLN A 523 -26.61 -14.66 13.26
N GLU A 524 -27.69 -13.87 13.37
CA GLU A 524 -27.63 -12.48 13.86
C GLU A 524 -27.12 -12.40 15.31
N ASP A 525 -27.26 -13.48 16.10
CA ASP A 525 -26.74 -13.58 17.47
C ASP A 525 -25.30 -14.14 17.58
N GLY A 526 -24.62 -14.35 16.45
CA GLY A 526 -23.25 -14.86 16.40
C GLY A 526 -23.10 -16.38 16.46
N ARG A 527 -24.21 -17.14 16.49
CA ARG A 527 -24.16 -18.61 16.44
C ARG A 527 -23.98 -19.11 15.02
N LEU A 528 -23.16 -20.14 14.82
CA LEU A 528 -23.04 -20.79 13.52
C LEU A 528 -24.22 -21.74 13.25
N CYS A 529 -24.78 -21.66 12.04
CA CYS A 529 -25.79 -22.58 11.52
C CYS A 529 -25.22 -23.35 10.32
N ILE A 530 -25.16 -24.67 10.42
CA ILE A 530 -24.58 -25.56 9.39
C ILE A 530 -25.71 -26.37 8.75
N PHE A 531 -25.67 -26.51 7.42
CA PHE A 531 -26.62 -27.25 6.61
C PHE A 531 -25.90 -28.33 5.81
N GLY A 532 -26.60 -29.43 5.56
CA GLY A 532 -26.10 -30.53 4.75
C GLY A 532 -27.23 -31.41 4.24
N ARG A 533 -26.91 -32.29 3.31
CA ARG A 533 -27.82 -33.34 2.83
C ARG A 533 -27.60 -34.61 3.64
N GLY A 534 -28.62 -35.08 4.36
CA GLY A 534 -28.54 -36.32 5.13
C GLY A 534 -28.39 -37.56 4.23
N GLN A 535 -28.18 -38.74 4.84
CA GLN A 535 -28.10 -40.02 4.10
C GLN A 535 -29.38 -40.37 3.33
N ASP A 536 -30.52 -39.85 3.78
CA ASP A 536 -31.79 -39.96 3.08
C ASP A 536 -31.87 -39.04 1.86
N GLY A 537 -30.85 -38.24 1.57
CA GLY A 537 -30.81 -37.27 0.48
C GLY A 537 -31.65 -36.01 0.74
N ARG A 538 -32.05 -35.76 1.99
CA ARG A 538 -32.91 -34.63 2.37
C ARG A 538 -32.12 -33.57 3.14
N PRO A 539 -32.51 -32.29 3.07
CA PRO A 539 -31.80 -31.22 3.77
C PRO A 539 -31.98 -31.33 5.28
N CYS A 540 -30.88 -31.14 6.00
CA CYS A 540 -30.83 -31.10 7.45
C CYS A 540 -29.89 -29.98 7.91
N PHE A 541 -30.03 -29.56 9.17
CA PHE A 541 -29.21 -28.50 9.74
C PHE A 541 -28.95 -28.70 11.23
N THR A 542 -27.87 -28.09 11.71
CA THR A 542 -27.57 -27.91 13.13
C THR A 542 -27.18 -26.46 13.40
N VAL A 543 -27.31 -26.03 14.65
CA VAL A 543 -26.93 -24.69 15.13
C VAL A 543 -26.15 -24.83 16.42
N GLU A 544 -25.22 -23.93 16.70
CA GLU A 544 -24.61 -23.84 18.01
C GLU A 544 -25.64 -23.58 19.12
N SER A 545 -25.39 -24.11 20.32
CA SER A 545 -26.20 -23.80 21.50
C SER A 545 -26.00 -22.36 21.97
N ALA A 546 -24.79 -21.82 21.77
CA ALA A 546 -24.35 -20.45 22.02
C ALA A 546 -23.10 -20.16 21.15
N PRO A 547 -22.76 -18.89 20.85
CA PRO A 547 -21.63 -18.56 19.97
C PRO A 547 -20.33 -19.22 20.40
N GLY A 548 -19.70 -19.98 19.50
CA GLY A 548 -18.42 -20.67 19.75
C GLY A 548 -18.49 -21.82 20.74
N THR A 549 -19.68 -22.44 20.91
CA THR A 549 -19.88 -23.59 21.79
C THR A 549 -20.33 -24.83 20.99
N ARG A 550 -20.78 -25.89 21.69
CA ARG A 550 -21.23 -27.14 21.04
C ARG A 550 -22.43 -26.91 20.11
N PHE A 551 -22.52 -27.75 19.08
CA PHE A 551 -23.68 -27.84 18.20
C PHE A 551 -24.83 -28.61 18.86
N GLU A 552 -26.05 -28.20 18.53
CA GLU A 552 -27.27 -28.97 18.80
C GLU A 552 -27.30 -30.24 17.94
N GLY A 553 -28.28 -31.13 18.19
CA GLY A 553 -28.52 -32.27 17.31
C GLY A 553 -28.94 -31.84 15.90
N TRP A 554 -28.53 -32.61 14.89
CA TRP A 554 -28.98 -32.41 13.51
C TRP A 554 -30.50 -32.59 13.40
N ARG A 555 -31.16 -31.64 12.74
CA ARG A 555 -32.61 -31.60 12.52
C ARG A 555 -32.93 -31.68 11.04
N ALA A 556 -33.97 -32.44 10.70
CA ALA A 556 -34.52 -32.41 9.36
C ALA A 556 -35.09 -31.02 9.04
N LEU A 557 -34.88 -30.55 7.82
CA LEU A 557 -35.43 -29.30 7.31
C LEU A 557 -36.33 -29.64 6.12
N THR A 558 -37.44 -30.33 6.35
CA THR A 558 -38.20 -30.97 5.26
C THR A 558 -39.64 -30.51 5.13
N ASP A 559 -40.03 -29.46 5.86
CA ASP A 559 -41.40 -28.95 5.83
C ASP A 559 -41.78 -28.49 4.41
N ASN A 560 -42.93 -28.98 3.91
CA ASN A 560 -43.40 -28.80 2.53
C ASN A 560 -42.53 -29.46 1.43
N LEU A 561 -41.61 -30.35 1.79
CA LEU A 561 -41.01 -31.32 0.87
C LEU A 561 -41.78 -32.66 0.94
N GLY A 562 -42.05 -33.25 -0.22
CA GLY A 562 -42.57 -34.60 -0.33
C GLY A 562 -41.65 -35.62 0.34
N THR A 563 -42.20 -36.75 0.76
CA THR A 563 -41.45 -37.83 1.41
C THR A 563 -40.32 -38.37 0.53
N ASP A 564 -40.49 -38.34 -0.79
CA ASP A 564 -39.54 -38.83 -1.79
C ASP A 564 -38.74 -37.72 -2.47
N GLU A 565 -38.97 -36.46 -2.11
CA GLU A 565 -38.23 -35.32 -2.67
C GLU A 565 -36.82 -35.26 -2.06
N ARG A 566 -35.83 -35.09 -2.93
CA ARG A 566 -34.40 -35.04 -2.61
C ARG A 566 -33.80 -33.77 -3.18
N VAL A 567 -33.09 -33.02 -2.35
CA VAL A 567 -32.39 -31.83 -2.83
C VAL A 567 -31.06 -32.23 -3.47
N GLU A 568 -30.65 -31.52 -4.51
CA GLU A 568 -29.39 -31.73 -5.21
C GLU A 568 -28.36 -30.66 -4.81
N GLU A 569 -27.09 -30.96 -5.05
CA GLU A 569 -25.97 -30.06 -4.78
C GLU A 569 -25.68 -29.11 -5.97
N PRO A 570 -25.07 -27.93 -5.71
CA PRO A 570 -24.73 -27.39 -4.39
C PRO A 570 -25.96 -26.77 -3.69
N MET A 571 -25.94 -26.78 -2.36
CA MET A 571 -26.81 -25.90 -1.56
C MET A 571 -26.13 -24.55 -1.33
N ALA A 572 -26.91 -23.51 -1.07
CA ALA A 572 -26.36 -22.18 -0.77
C ALA A 572 -27.20 -21.47 0.29
N VAL A 573 -26.55 -20.87 1.28
CA VAL A 573 -27.20 -20.11 2.36
C VAL A 573 -26.70 -18.67 2.34
N GLY A 574 -27.56 -17.73 2.73
CA GLY A 574 -27.15 -16.37 3.04
C GLY A 574 -28.08 -15.71 4.06
N ALA A 575 -27.64 -14.57 4.60
CA ALA A 575 -28.40 -13.76 5.54
C ALA A 575 -29.14 -12.63 4.83
N ASN A 576 -30.44 -12.53 5.07
CA ASN A 576 -31.23 -11.36 4.68
C ASN A 576 -30.79 -10.11 5.46
N GLU A 577 -31.16 -8.92 4.96
CA GLU A 577 -30.91 -7.65 5.65
C GLU A 577 -31.57 -7.59 7.03
N ASP A 578 -32.72 -8.24 7.18
CA ASP A 578 -33.44 -8.32 8.44
C ASP A 578 -32.84 -9.33 9.44
N GLY A 579 -31.72 -9.98 9.11
CA GLY A 579 -31.03 -10.95 9.96
C GLY A 579 -31.52 -12.40 9.81
N ARG A 580 -32.51 -12.67 8.95
CA ARG A 580 -33.02 -14.04 8.72
C ARG A 580 -32.15 -14.80 7.74
N LEU A 581 -31.77 -16.03 8.08
CA LEU A 581 -31.11 -16.92 7.14
C LEU A 581 -32.10 -17.46 6.10
N GLN A 582 -31.60 -17.64 4.87
CA GLN A 582 -32.33 -18.26 3.76
C GLN A 582 -31.43 -19.27 3.04
N LEU A 583 -31.92 -20.50 2.92
CA LEU A 583 -31.27 -21.62 2.26
C LEU A 583 -31.92 -21.87 0.91
N PHE A 584 -31.09 -22.13 -0.10
CA PHE A 584 -31.49 -22.47 -1.46
C PHE A 584 -30.89 -23.82 -1.85
N ALA A 585 -31.65 -24.57 -2.63
CA ALA A 585 -31.20 -25.84 -3.21
C ALA A 585 -31.88 -26.08 -4.55
N THR A 586 -31.40 -27.09 -5.28
CA THR A 586 -32.09 -27.63 -6.45
C THR A 586 -32.97 -28.80 -6.03
N LEU A 587 -34.16 -28.92 -6.62
CA LEU A 587 -35.04 -30.09 -6.47
C LEU A 587 -35.51 -30.50 -7.85
N GLY A 588 -34.83 -31.48 -8.48
CA GLY A 588 -35.12 -31.88 -9.86
C GLY A 588 -35.00 -30.71 -10.83
N ASP A 589 -36.13 -30.30 -11.41
CA ASP A 589 -36.16 -29.25 -12.43
C ASP A 589 -36.35 -27.83 -11.90
N ARG A 590 -36.19 -27.57 -10.59
CA ARG A 590 -36.46 -26.25 -10.01
C ARG A 590 -35.48 -25.84 -8.92
N VAL A 591 -35.39 -24.53 -8.71
CA VAL A 591 -34.77 -23.97 -7.50
C VAL A 591 -35.84 -23.87 -6.41
N VAL A 592 -35.50 -24.35 -5.23
CA VAL A 592 -36.33 -24.30 -4.03
C VAL A 592 -35.61 -23.51 -2.94
N HIS A 593 -36.37 -22.87 -2.06
CA HIS A 593 -35.78 -22.15 -0.93
C HIS A 593 -36.61 -22.27 0.33
N VAL A 594 -35.97 -22.06 1.47
CA VAL A 594 -36.60 -21.97 2.79
C VAL A 594 -35.92 -20.87 3.58
N SER A 595 -36.69 -20.10 4.35
CA SER A 595 -36.17 -19.00 5.17
C SER A 595 -36.59 -19.14 6.62
N GLN A 596 -35.83 -18.53 7.53
CA GLN A 596 -36.28 -18.35 8.89
C GLN A 596 -37.52 -17.44 8.95
N THR A 597 -38.35 -17.65 9.96
CA THR A 597 -39.56 -16.85 10.21
C THR A 597 -39.25 -15.50 10.86
N ALA A 598 -38.15 -15.42 11.62
CA ALA A 598 -37.53 -14.23 12.23
C ALA A 598 -36.04 -14.54 12.45
N PRO A 599 -35.17 -13.54 12.69
CA PRO A 599 -33.76 -13.80 13.00
C PRO A 599 -33.66 -14.78 14.16
N ASN A 600 -32.78 -15.77 14.01
CA ASN A 600 -32.51 -16.80 15.00
C ASN A 600 -33.71 -17.69 15.38
N ALA A 601 -34.81 -17.60 14.64
CA ALA A 601 -36.05 -18.33 14.90
C ALA A 601 -36.17 -19.61 14.06
N ARG A 602 -37.32 -20.28 14.22
CA ARG A 602 -37.67 -21.48 13.44
C ARG A 602 -37.69 -21.19 11.93
N TRP A 603 -37.43 -22.23 11.16
CA TRP A 603 -37.59 -22.23 9.70
C TRP A 603 -39.07 -22.23 9.31
N GLY A 604 -39.37 -21.60 8.17
CA GLY A 604 -40.64 -21.76 7.47
C GLY A 604 -40.68 -23.06 6.67
N ALA A 605 -41.64 -23.15 5.76
CA ALA A 605 -41.75 -24.28 4.82
C ALA A 605 -40.94 -24.00 3.54
N TRP A 606 -40.48 -25.07 2.88
CA TRP A 606 -39.85 -24.94 1.56
C TRP A 606 -40.85 -24.40 0.54
N GLU A 607 -40.44 -23.36 -0.16
CA GLU A 607 -41.17 -22.82 -1.31
C GLU A 607 -40.62 -23.45 -2.59
N LYS A 608 -41.50 -24.17 -3.30
CA LYS A 608 -41.18 -24.78 -4.59
C LYS A 608 -41.27 -23.71 -5.66
N GLY A 609 -40.13 -23.09 -5.97
CA GLY A 609 -40.02 -22.07 -6.99
C GLY A 609 -40.35 -22.58 -8.41
N ASN A 610 -40.14 -21.71 -9.39
CA ASN A 610 -40.39 -21.98 -10.80
C ASN A 610 -39.48 -23.10 -11.34
N ALA A 611 -39.98 -23.84 -12.32
CA ALA A 611 -39.18 -24.80 -13.09
C ALA A 611 -38.09 -24.06 -13.90
N PHE A 612 -36.95 -24.70 -14.12
CA PHE A 612 -35.88 -24.24 -15.02
C PHE A 612 -36.41 -24.00 -16.43
N SER A 613 -37.45 -24.72 -16.86
CA SER A 613 -38.12 -24.51 -18.15
C SER A 613 -38.84 -23.15 -18.27
N GLN A 614 -39.26 -22.57 -17.14
CA GLN A 614 -39.82 -21.21 -17.08
C GLN A 614 -38.73 -20.14 -16.97
N LEU A 615 -37.45 -20.55 -16.92
CA LEU A 615 -36.26 -19.73 -17.07
C LEU A 615 -35.73 -19.99 -18.49
N ILE A 616 -35.88 -19.04 -19.43
CA ILE A 616 -35.78 -19.22 -20.91
C ILE A 616 -34.51 -19.91 -21.45
N GLY A 617 -34.37 -21.25 -21.57
CA GLY A 617 -33.28 -21.94 -22.32
C GLY A 617 -32.55 -23.05 -21.55
N GLY A 618 -32.47 -24.26 -22.10
CA GLY A 618 -32.09 -25.49 -21.38
C GLY A 618 -30.60 -25.69 -21.07
N ALA A 619 -30.34 -26.23 -19.86
CA ALA A 619 -29.05 -26.69 -19.31
C ALA A 619 -29.17 -27.25 -17.88
N ALA A 620 -28.12 -27.93 -17.38
CA ALA A 620 -28.07 -28.54 -16.04
C ALA A 620 -28.06 -27.54 -14.84
N PRO A 621 -28.63 -27.92 -13.66
CA PRO A 621 -28.86 -27.04 -12.50
C PRO A 621 -27.59 -26.59 -11.74
N GLY A 622 -27.67 -25.44 -11.06
CA GLY A 622 -26.69 -24.99 -10.06
C GLY A 622 -27.16 -23.71 -9.34
N VAL A 623 -26.95 -23.62 -8.03
CA VAL A 623 -27.41 -22.50 -7.18
C VAL A 623 -26.22 -21.91 -6.43
N ALA A 624 -26.04 -20.59 -6.52
CA ALA A 624 -25.10 -19.84 -5.68
C ALA A 624 -25.78 -18.61 -5.09
N VAL A 625 -25.40 -18.27 -3.86
CA VAL A 625 -25.85 -17.07 -3.15
C VAL A 625 -24.69 -16.10 -3.04
N VAL A 626 -24.91 -14.84 -3.41
CA VAL A 626 -23.97 -13.76 -3.13
C VAL A 626 -24.60 -12.83 -2.10
N GLU A 627 -23.90 -12.59 -1.01
CA GLU A 627 -24.27 -11.54 -0.06
C GLU A 627 -23.83 -10.19 -0.63
N ARG A 628 -24.80 -9.26 -0.73
CA ARG A 628 -24.62 -7.83 -1.08
C ARG A 628 -24.39 -7.57 -2.59
N VAL A 629 -25.45 -7.10 -3.26
CA VAL A 629 -25.38 -6.54 -4.61
C VAL A 629 -25.78 -5.06 -4.59
N GLY A 630 -24.83 -4.17 -4.88
CA GLY A 630 -25.05 -2.71 -4.99
C GLY A 630 -24.41 -1.87 -3.89
N SER A 631 -24.48 -0.54 -4.03
CA SER A 631 -23.77 0.44 -3.20
C SER A 631 -24.66 1.13 -2.14
N GLY A 632 -25.61 0.40 -1.54
CA GLY A 632 -26.51 0.89 -0.47
C GLY A 632 -26.38 0.09 0.84
N PRO A 633 -27.14 0.45 1.90
CA PRO A 633 -27.12 -0.25 3.19
C PRO A 633 -27.77 -1.65 3.16
N SER A 634 -28.41 -2.03 2.05
CA SER A 634 -29.24 -3.23 1.98
C SER A 634 -28.49 -4.52 1.58
N ARG A 635 -28.75 -5.62 2.28
CA ARG A 635 -28.30 -6.98 1.91
C ARG A 635 -29.32 -7.60 0.95
N LEU A 636 -28.99 -7.64 -0.34
CA LEU A 636 -29.74 -8.41 -1.33
C LEU A 636 -29.17 -9.82 -1.46
N LEU A 637 -30.03 -10.84 -1.42
CA LEU A 637 -29.68 -12.21 -1.81
C LEU A 637 -29.77 -12.33 -3.33
N LEU A 638 -28.67 -12.74 -3.95
CA LEU A 638 -28.61 -13.02 -5.38
C LEU A 638 -28.57 -14.52 -5.61
N ALA A 639 -29.56 -15.09 -6.28
CA ALA A 639 -29.48 -16.47 -6.75
C ALA A 639 -28.92 -16.49 -8.18
N ILE A 640 -27.77 -17.14 -8.37
CA ILE A 640 -27.12 -17.31 -9.68
C ILE A 640 -27.30 -18.75 -10.15
N SER A 641 -27.82 -18.92 -11.37
CA SER A 641 -27.82 -20.22 -12.07
C SER A 641 -27.12 -20.12 -13.41
N ARG A 642 -26.32 -21.13 -13.77
CA ARG A 642 -25.53 -21.19 -15.02
C ARG A 642 -26.13 -22.18 -16.02
N ARG A 643 -26.03 -21.87 -17.32
CA ARG A 643 -26.44 -22.77 -18.40
C ARG A 643 -25.30 -23.39 -19.21
N GLN A 644 -25.62 -24.43 -19.97
CA GLN A 644 -24.82 -25.23 -20.90
C GLN A 644 -24.30 -24.40 -22.07
N ASN A 645 -24.99 -23.31 -22.44
CA ASN A 645 -24.51 -22.34 -23.43
C ASN A 645 -23.62 -21.23 -22.82
N GLY A 646 -23.24 -21.34 -21.55
CA GLY A 646 -22.40 -20.35 -20.86
C GLY A 646 -23.13 -19.10 -20.36
N ARG A 647 -24.45 -18.96 -20.58
CA ARG A 647 -25.22 -17.80 -20.09
C ARG A 647 -25.53 -17.91 -18.59
N ILE A 648 -25.46 -16.77 -17.89
CA ILE A 648 -25.69 -16.61 -16.45
C ILE A 648 -27.05 -15.97 -16.23
N HIS A 649 -27.87 -16.53 -15.33
CA HIS A 649 -29.13 -15.94 -14.89
C HIS A 649 -28.97 -15.39 -13.47
N ILE A 650 -29.50 -14.18 -13.26
CA ILE A 650 -29.44 -13.45 -12.00
C ILE A 650 -30.88 -13.18 -11.55
N ARG A 651 -31.25 -13.63 -10.35
CA ARG A 651 -32.46 -13.20 -9.66
C ARG A 651 -32.08 -12.49 -8.36
N GLY A 652 -32.66 -11.32 -8.13
CA GLY A 652 -32.54 -10.55 -6.88
C GLY A 652 -33.92 -10.16 -6.36
N GLN A 653 -34.02 -9.90 -5.06
CA GLN A 653 -35.21 -9.27 -4.46
C GLN A 653 -35.24 -7.78 -4.85
N ASN A 654 -36.41 -7.25 -5.18
CA ASN A 654 -36.57 -5.81 -5.47
C ASN A 654 -37.01 -4.98 -4.25
N ARG A 655 -37.49 -5.64 -3.20
CA ARG A 655 -37.83 -5.04 -1.90
C ARG A 655 -37.86 -6.13 -0.83
N LEU A 656 -37.65 -5.75 0.42
CA LEU A 656 -37.78 -6.59 1.62
C LEU A 656 -39.03 -7.47 1.56
N GLY A 657 -38.85 -8.80 1.58
CA GLY A 657 -39.93 -9.78 1.67
C GLY A 657 -40.86 -9.90 0.44
N SER A 658 -40.48 -9.37 -0.72
CA SER A 658 -41.31 -9.41 -1.94
C SER A 658 -41.02 -10.59 -2.88
N TRP A 659 -41.97 -10.89 -3.78
CA TRP A 659 -41.88 -11.90 -4.83
C TRP A 659 -40.76 -11.60 -5.85
N TRP A 660 -40.17 -12.66 -6.39
CA TRP A 660 -39.06 -12.64 -7.36
C TRP A 660 -39.50 -12.10 -8.74
N MET A 661 -38.74 -11.18 -9.36
CA MET A 661 -38.98 -10.79 -10.76
C MET A 661 -38.51 -11.87 -11.77
N ASN A 662 -39.15 -11.92 -12.94
CA ASN A 662 -38.59 -12.59 -14.11
C ASN A 662 -37.33 -11.84 -14.56
N GLY A 663 -36.20 -12.55 -14.65
CA GLY A 663 -34.89 -11.96 -14.94
C GLY A 663 -34.84 -11.30 -16.31
N LYS A 664 -33.98 -10.27 -16.43
CA LYS A 664 -33.61 -9.64 -17.70
C LYS A 664 -32.34 -10.32 -18.21
N GLU A 665 -32.28 -10.68 -19.50
CA GLU A 665 -31.05 -11.18 -20.11
C GLU A 665 -29.96 -10.10 -20.07
N LEU A 666 -28.72 -10.49 -19.74
CA LEU A 666 -27.54 -9.71 -20.11
C LEU A 666 -27.21 -10.09 -21.56
N PRO A 667 -27.11 -9.13 -22.49
CA PRO A 667 -26.72 -9.42 -23.87
C PRO A 667 -25.28 -9.96 -23.91
N ASP A 668 -25.00 -10.81 -24.90
CA ASP A 668 -23.65 -11.31 -25.14
C ASP A 668 -22.69 -10.15 -25.35
N ALA A 669 -21.55 -10.16 -24.67
CA ALA A 669 -20.43 -9.30 -25.03
C ALA A 669 -19.84 -9.78 -26.36
N GLY A 670 -20.46 -9.40 -27.48
CA GLY A 670 -19.91 -9.78 -28.79
C GLY A 670 -20.88 -9.87 -29.96
N THR A 671 -21.73 -8.88 -30.18
CA THR A 671 -22.18 -8.54 -31.54
C THR A 671 -22.41 -7.03 -31.62
N PRO A 672 -21.75 -6.29 -32.54
CA PRO A 672 -22.09 -4.90 -32.76
C PRO A 672 -23.54 -4.86 -33.24
N SER A 673 -24.39 -4.09 -32.56
CA SER A 673 -25.64 -3.63 -33.15
C SER A 673 -25.26 -2.92 -34.46
N MET A 674 -25.60 -3.52 -35.61
CA MET A 674 -25.63 -2.79 -36.86
C MET A 674 -26.71 -1.72 -36.70
N ALA A 675 -26.26 -0.50 -36.46
CA ALA A 675 -27.09 0.68 -36.61
C ALA A 675 -27.64 0.66 -38.04
N THR A 676 -28.95 0.59 -38.15
CA THR A 676 -29.67 0.86 -39.40
C THR A 676 -29.25 2.27 -39.87
N PRO A 677 -28.76 2.45 -41.11
CA PRO A 677 -28.40 3.78 -41.58
C PRO A 677 -29.67 4.64 -41.68
N PRO A 678 -29.60 5.94 -41.32
CA PRO A 678 -30.76 6.81 -41.40
C PRO A 678 -31.21 6.97 -42.85
N HIS A 679 -32.51 6.79 -43.08
CA HIS A 679 -33.18 7.08 -44.35
C HIS A 679 -32.85 8.52 -44.79
N ARG A 680 -32.27 8.66 -45.99
CA ARG A 680 -32.26 9.93 -46.72
C ARG A 680 -33.70 10.30 -47.08
N PRO A 681 -34.16 11.53 -46.81
CA PRO A 681 -35.39 12.03 -47.40
C PRO A 681 -35.13 12.34 -48.89
N THR A 682 -35.98 11.79 -49.76
CA THR A 682 -36.08 12.19 -51.17
C THR A 682 -36.62 13.62 -51.28
N PRO A 683 -36.16 14.42 -52.24
CA PRO A 683 -36.55 15.81 -52.37
C PRO A 683 -37.94 15.92 -53.01
N ASN A 684 -38.77 16.78 -52.42
CA ASN A 684 -39.72 17.66 -53.10
C ASN A 684 -39.76 18.98 -52.34
#